data_AF-A0A2E7D6H1-F1
#
_entry.id   AF-A0A2E7D6H1-F1
#
_cell.length_a   1.000
_cell.length_b   1.000
_cell.length_c   1.000
_cell.angle_alpha   90.00
_cell.angle_beta   90.00
_cell.angle_gamma   90.00
#
_symmetry.space_group_name_H-M   'P 1'
#
loop_
_entity.id
_entity.type
_entity.pdbx_description
1 polymer ?
#
loop_
_entity_poly.entity_id
_entity_poly.type
_entity_poly.pdbx_seq_one_letter_code
_entity_poly.pdbx_strand_id
1 'polypeptide(L)'
;MKPFSCITAWLQRRNRTRIRSSRRGVLTRQQWNCISTEVLEDRTLLAGNVLASVRGPDLVIQGDAQDNSVVILIENGNLTVRGFDNTTINGTDSFVATTGAEVRDDLRVSLGDGADTLTILPGVVIRDDTVLDTGAGNDLLSLDSTVIGDDLYVRTRAGDDQVNLLNVNVGDDNGIATSSGADSISLQGGRVGDDLTLFSQGGADNVVVDTVSIFDDTRILGGSEDDQIVVVDSFVDDDMGVSGGSGNDFVNVNNMIVRDDVGLFGSSGDDVLVAEGTNQFGDDFRQDGQSGNDSVSVSAGTSIRDNVRVRSESTTVDGSVITTNTNAANSAVQATQDAATALINPVAVNDDFNLENNDTLVTVTANGVLANDSDAPIGGTTTVSLLTNAGNGNVALNDDGSFTYTADANFNGTDTFTYQATNEFGGTATATASIDVNQVDLTLDVSSNGALQSSGTLVTNQSTFTIDGVTEPGATVSVDRDGDNAFDDGSTTADGSGNFSIDVTLLNDSNNLGANNLVVRSQVTGGGERTESVDVHFAEGSVVRFDLSIGGASDSVDIELLDQDAPNVVANFLTYINDGDYSNSIIHRSVNQANFAIIQGGGFTFDSGNGQISNVTTDPPVDNEFNPANSNVRGTLSTAQIGGDINSFTSQYFVNVIDNTFLDDIPHTVFGRVIGTGMDVVDAINALPTFNVNAQFPPQTALTDVPLTNNFEAGTTPNATNFVSVSSVARILAPSS
;
A
#
# COMPACT_ATOMS: atom_id res chain seq x y z
N MET A 1 4.42 54.15 -31.21
CA MET A 1 3.28 55.07 -31.51
C MET A 1 2.36 55.12 -30.29
N LYS A 2 1.28 55.90 -30.30
CA LYS A 2 0.15 55.79 -29.33
C LYS A 2 -0.46 54.36 -29.38
N PRO A 3 -1.24 53.89 -28.38
CA PRO A 3 -2.16 54.68 -27.53
C PRO A 3 -2.26 54.20 -26.04
N PHE A 4 -3.28 54.45 -25.19
CA PHE A 4 -4.53 55.26 -25.22
C PHE A 4 -4.79 55.96 -23.85
N SER A 5 -5.96 56.58 -23.66
CA SER A 5 -6.41 57.34 -22.47
C SER A 5 -7.71 56.73 -21.88
N CYS A 6 -8.09 56.93 -20.61
CA CYS A 6 -8.90 58.06 -20.09
C CYS A 6 -9.14 57.86 -18.56
N ILE A 7 -9.30 58.88 -17.68
CA ILE A 7 -10.50 59.74 -17.45
C ILE A 7 -11.76 58.87 -17.22
N THR A 8 -12.33 58.64 -16.02
CA THR A 8 -12.56 59.45 -14.78
C THR A 8 -13.67 60.51 -14.91
N ALA A 9 -14.86 60.27 -14.34
CA ALA A 9 -15.93 61.28 -14.26
C ALA A 9 -16.99 61.07 -13.15
N TRP A 10 -17.01 61.97 -12.14
CA TRP A 10 -18.21 62.47 -11.39
C TRP A 10 -18.99 61.47 -10.48
N LEU A 11 -19.54 61.78 -9.30
CA LEU A 11 -19.78 63.01 -8.47
C LEU A 11 -19.59 62.64 -6.96
N GLN A 12 -19.02 63.48 -6.09
CA GLN A 12 -19.72 64.31 -5.07
C GLN A 12 -20.94 63.65 -4.35
N ARG A 13 -21.17 63.70 -3.02
CA ARG A 13 -20.65 64.46 -1.82
C ARG A 13 -21.39 63.88 -0.56
N ARG A 14 -21.22 64.22 0.74
CA ARG A 14 -20.65 65.36 1.55
C ARG A 14 -20.63 64.93 3.04
N ASN A 15 -19.63 65.21 3.90
CA ASN A 15 -19.58 66.32 4.89
C ASN A 15 -18.62 65.91 6.08
N ARG A 16 -18.04 66.77 6.94
CA ARG A 16 -17.50 68.15 6.76
C ARG A 16 -16.70 68.66 8.00
N THR A 17 -15.39 68.88 7.86
CA THR A 17 -14.53 69.80 8.69
C THR A 17 -14.32 69.46 10.19
N ARG A 18 -13.30 69.96 10.92
CA ARG A 18 -12.53 71.22 10.75
C ARG A 18 -11.14 71.23 11.44
N ILE A 19 -10.10 71.72 10.73
CA ILE A 19 -8.76 72.01 11.29
C ILE A 19 -8.73 73.36 12.02
N ARG A 20 -7.98 73.46 13.13
CA ARG A 20 -7.27 74.70 13.55
C ARG A 20 -5.94 74.39 14.23
N SER A 21 -4.89 75.14 13.87
CA SER A 21 -3.57 75.11 14.49
C SER A 21 -3.18 76.49 15.02
N SER A 22 -2.19 76.56 15.92
CA SER A 22 -1.52 77.83 16.22
C SER A 22 -0.09 77.70 16.77
N ARG A 23 0.89 78.06 15.90
CA ARG A 23 2.03 78.98 16.17
C ARG A 23 3.13 78.55 17.17
N ARG A 24 4.40 78.95 17.02
CA ARG A 24 5.25 79.45 15.89
C ARG A 24 6.66 79.68 16.48
N GLY A 25 7.78 79.35 15.81
CA GLY A 25 9.09 79.62 16.42
C GLY A 25 10.39 79.31 15.63
N VAL A 26 10.52 79.81 14.39
CA VAL A 26 11.79 80.14 13.69
C VAL A 26 13.07 79.34 14.02
N LEU A 27 13.59 78.61 13.03
CA LEU A 27 15.03 78.67 12.68
C LEU A 27 15.25 78.38 11.18
N THR A 28 16.48 78.52 10.69
CA THR A 28 16.78 78.77 9.27
C THR A 28 17.16 77.53 8.46
N ARG A 29 16.75 77.55 7.18
CA ARG A 29 17.17 76.71 6.04
C ARG A 29 18.49 75.94 6.23
N GLN A 30 18.38 74.69 6.63
CA GLN A 30 19.37 73.65 6.36
C GLN A 30 18.80 72.77 5.24
N GLN A 31 19.64 72.32 4.31
CA GLN A 31 19.25 71.26 3.38
C GLN A 31 19.15 69.96 4.17
N TRP A 32 17.93 69.51 4.41
CA TRP A 32 17.65 68.11 4.71
C TRP A 32 17.28 67.47 3.38
N ASN A 33 17.98 66.38 3.06
CA ASN A 33 17.78 65.66 1.80
C ASN A 33 16.33 65.14 1.75
N CYS A 34 15.80 64.96 0.54
CA CYS A 34 14.85 63.87 0.39
C CYS A 34 15.59 62.60 0.80
N ILE A 35 15.20 61.99 1.92
CA ILE A 35 15.36 60.54 2.04
C ILE A 35 14.37 60.01 1.02
N SER A 36 14.87 59.73 -0.18
CA SER A 36 14.28 58.68 -0.98
C SER A 36 14.31 57.43 -0.11
N THR A 37 13.16 56.84 0.14
CA THR A 37 13.10 55.40 0.32
C THR A 37 13.70 54.80 -0.94
N GLU A 38 14.97 54.39 -0.87
CA GLU A 38 15.53 53.51 -1.87
C GLU A 38 14.68 52.24 -1.82
N VAL A 39 14.02 51.92 -2.93
CA VAL A 39 13.47 50.59 -3.17
C VAL A 39 14.67 49.67 -3.17
N LEU A 40 14.86 48.92 -2.07
CA LEU A 40 16.15 48.31 -1.75
C LEU A 40 16.61 47.31 -2.82
N GLU A 41 15.68 46.74 -3.57
CA GLU A 41 15.85 46.32 -4.97
C GLU A 41 14.49 45.93 -5.57
N ASP A 42 14.12 46.45 -6.74
CA ASP A 42 13.10 45.81 -7.59
C ASP A 42 13.80 44.74 -8.45
N ARG A 43 13.70 43.46 -8.06
CA ARG A 43 14.19 42.33 -8.87
C ARG A 43 13.02 41.63 -9.57
N THR A 44 12.84 41.90 -10.86
CA THR A 44 12.04 41.02 -11.73
C THR A 44 12.77 39.69 -11.93
N LEU A 45 12.38 38.68 -11.17
CA LEU A 45 12.70 37.28 -11.44
C LEU A 45 11.73 36.75 -12.52
N LEU A 46 12.14 35.72 -13.28
CA LEU A 46 11.35 35.17 -14.39
C LEU A 46 11.09 33.68 -14.16
N ALA A 47 9.80 33.32 -14.17
CA ALA A 47 9.22 31.98 -14.09
C ALA A 47 9.51 31.17 -12.81
N GLY A 48 8.47 30.88 -12.03
CA GLY A 48 8.45 30.01 -10.86
C GLY A 48 8.97 30.67 -9.58
N ASN A 49 8.45 31.86 -9.22
CA ASN A 49 8.98 32.65 -8.09
C ASN A 49 7.86 33.32 -7.26
N VAL A 50 7.71 32.90 -6.01
CA VAL A 50 7.03 33.67 -4.96
C VAL A 50 7.88 34.91 -4.59
N LEU A 51 7.25 36.07 -4.42
CA LEU A 51 7.86 37.32 -3.96
C LEU A 51 7.27 37.73 -2.59
N ALA A 52 8.04 37.54 -1.52
CA ALA A 52 7.76 38.12 -0.20
C ALA A 52 8.42 39.51 -0.06
N SER A 53 7.68 40.49 0.44
CA SER A 53 8.13 41.88 0.60
C SER A 53 7.41 42.59 1.75
N VAL A 54 8.16 43.32 2.59
CA VAL A 54 7.58 44.21 3.61
C VAL A 54 7.48 45.62 3.04
N ARG A 55 6.26 46.18 2.99
CA ARG A 55 5.96 47.43 2.27
C ARG A 55 5.72 48.64 3.17
N GLY A 56 6.34 48.60 4.34
CA GLY A 56 6.21 49.58 5.40
C GLY A 56 6.13 48.80 6.71
N PRO A 57 4.98 48.79 7.38
CA PRO A 57 4.68 47.83 8.44
C PRO A 57 4.06 46.52 7.90
N ASP A 58 3.36 46.56 6.76
CA ASP A 58 2.63 45.45 6.14
C ASP A 58 3.55 44.38 5.52
N LEU A 59 3.15 43.11 5.66
CA LEU A 59 3.76 41.97 4.95
C LEU A 59 2.93 41.63 3.71
N VAL A 60 3.59 41.57 2.56
CA VAL A 60 2.95 41.22 1.29
C VAL A 60 3.67 40.05 0.63
N ILE A 61 2.91 39.04 0.21
CA ILE A 61 3.42 37.89 -0.52
C ILE A 61 2.65 37.81 -1.85
N GLN A 62 3.38 37.64 -2.97
CA GLN A 62 2.79 37.53 -4.30
C GLN A 62 3.36 36.31 -5.04
N GLY A 63 2.49 35.44 -5.56
CA GLY A 63 2.89 34.33 -6.42
C GLY A 63 3.09 34.75 -7.88
N ASP A 64 3.46 33.78 -8.73
CA ASP A 64 3.38 33.89 -10.19
C ASP A 64 2.49 32.78 -10.78
N ALA A 65 2.16 32.86 -12.07
CA ALA A 65 1.19 31.97 -12.72
C ALA A 65 1.77 30.57 -13.04
N GLN A 66 2.19 29.85 -12.00
CA GLN A 66 2.69 28.47 -11.93
C GLN A 66 2.36 27.94 -10.52
N ASP A 67 2.40 26.62 -10.30
CA ASP A 67 2.12 26.02 -8.98
C ASP A 67 3.05 26.57 -7.85
N ASN A 68 2.48 27.37 -6.94
CA ASN A 68 3.17 28.14 -5.88
C ASN A 68 2.83 27.59 -4.48
N SER A 69 3.84 27.09 -3.74
CA SER A 69 3.69 26.74 -2.32
C SER A 69 4.28 27.81 -1.39
N VAL A 70 3.54 28.19 -0.35
CA VAL A 70 3.90 29.23 0.63
C VAL A 70 3.60 28.74 2.05
N VAL A 71 4.58 28.79 2.95
CA VAL A 71 4.43 28.43 4.37
C VAL A 71 4.92 29.56 5.26
N ILE A 72 4.06 30.05 6.16
CA ILE A 72 4.34 31.11 7.13
C ILE A 72 4.52 30.50 8.53
N LEU A 73 5.65 30.80 9.19
CA LEU A 73 6.03 30.24 10.49
C LEU A 73 6.47 31.32 11.49
N ILE A 74 6.32 31.03 12.79
CA ILE A 74 7.01 31.74 13.86
C ILE A 74 8.05 30.84 14.53
N GLU A 75 9.33 31.21 14.43
CA GLU A 75 10.45 30.49 15.05
C GLU A 75 11.24 31.42 15.98
N ASN A 76 11.28 31.10 17.28
CA ASN A 76 11.94 31.91 18.32
C ASN A 76 11.50 33.39 18.35
N GLY A 77 10.25 33.66 17.96
CA GLY A 77 9.74 35.02 17.81
C GLY A 77 10.30 35.76 16.60
N ASN A 78 10.66 35.07 15.52
CA ASN A 78 10.94 35.66 14.20
C ASN A 78 9.89 35.12 13.21
N LEU A 79 9.40 35.99 12.34
CA LEU A 79 8.44 35.62 11.30
C LEU A 79 9.22 35.15 10.08
N THR A 80 8.98 33.91 9.65
CA THR A 80 9.73 33.22 8.61
C THR A 80 8.76 32.80 7.50
N VAL A 81 8.98 33.25 6.27
CA VAL A 81 8.26 32.76 5.09
C VAL A 81 9.15 31.76 4.33
N ARG A 82 8.56 30.62 3.95
CA ARG A 82 9.14 29.55 3.13
C ARG A 82 8.22 29.26 1.93
N GLY A 83 8.74 28.51 0.97
CA GLY A 83 7.97 27.83 -0.08
C GLY A 83 8.65 26.50 -0.42
N PHE A 84 7.90 25.53 -0.92
CA PHE A 84 8.39 24.18 -1.20
C PHE A 84 8.08 23.72 -2.62
N ASP A 85 8.96 22.84 -3.10
CA ASP A 85 8.96 22.05 -4.34
C ASP A 85 8.43 22.71 -5.64
N ASN A 86 9.33 22.87 -6.61
CA ASN A 86 9.18 23.48 -7.95
C ASN A 86 9.01 25.01 -8.05
N THR A 87 8.58 25.74 -7.01
CA THR A 87 8.69 27.23 -7.00
C THR A 87 9.83 27.70 -6.11
N THR A 88 10.71 28.56 -6.66
CA THR A 88 12.03 28.84 -6.08
C THR A 88 12.24 30.32 -5.76
N ILE A 89 12.07 30.68 -4.49
CA ILE A 89 12.73 31.89 -3.96
C ILE A 89 14.23 31.59 -3.95
N ASN A 90 14.97 32.14 -4.92
CA ASN A 90 16.31 31.70 -5.30
C ASN A 90 17.39 31.93 -4.24
N GLY A 91 17.53 31.00 -3.28
CA GLY A 91 18.67 30.94 -2.36
C GLY A 91 18.37 30.15 -1.08
N THR A 92 19.39 30.00 -0.23
CA THR A 92 19.26 29.49 1.15
C THR A 92 18.69 30.53 2.13
N ASP A 93 18.19 31.65 1.60
CA ASP A 93 17.86 32.86 2.36
C ASP A 93 16.35 32.91 2.61
N SER A 94 15.92 32.43 3.77
CA SER A 94 14.53 32.61 4.23
C SER A 94 14.21 34.09 4.41
N PHE A 95 12.98 34.50 4.10
CA PHE A 95 12.52 35.84 4.48
C PHE A 95 12.26 35.87 5.98
N VAL A 96 13.18 36.44 6.75
CA VAL A 96 13.12 36.51 8.23
C VAL A 96 12.94 37.95 8.70
N ALA A 97 11.76 38.26 9.22
CA ALA A 97 11.54 39.50 9.98
C ALA A 97 11.90 39.27 11.47
N THR A 98 12.80 40.11 12.00
CA THR A 98 13.55 39.78 13.24
C THR A 98 12.90 40.26 14.53
N THR A 99 12.77 39.32 15.48
CA THR A 99 12.45 39.49 16.92
C THR A 99 11.19 40.27 17.28
N GLY A 100 10.18 39.52 17.74
CA GLY A 100 8.85 40.01 18.13
C GLY A 100 7.75 39.60 17.16
N ALA A 101 7.85 38.39 16.57
CA ALA A 101 7.03 37.93 15.46
C ALA A 101 5.52 38.14 15.68
N GLU A 102 5.00 38.97 14.79
CA GLU A 102 3.71 39.64 14.81
C GLU A 102 3.69 40.32 13.44
N VAL A 103 2.71 40.06 12.57
CA VAL A 103 2.45 40.99 11.46
C VAL A 103 1.74 42.17 12.12
N ARG A 104 2.34 43.37 12.04
CA ARG A 104 2.10 44.46 13.01
C ARG A 104 1.04 45.47 12.57
N ASP A 105 0.36 45.11 11.48
CA ASP A 105 -0.38 45.87 10.47
C ASP A 105 -0.87 44.79 9.46
N ASP A 106 -1.29 45.17 8.24
CA ASP A 106 -1.84 44.22 7.26
C ASP A 106 -0.93 42.99 6.95
N LEU A 107 -1.53 41.80 6.81
CA LEU A 107 -1.01 40.69 5.98
C LEU A 107 -1.80 40.64 4.66
N ARG A 108 -1.13 40.71 3.51
CA ARG A 108 -1.78 40.47 2.21
C ARG A 108 -1.04 39.43 1.36
N VAL A 109 -1.70 38.32 1.06
CA VAL A 109 -1.18 37.27 0.15
C VAL A 109 -2.03 37.25 -1.11
N SER A 110 -1.38 37.16 -2.27
CA SER A 110 -2.01 36.97 -3.57
C SER A 110 -1.27 35.87 -4.32
N LEU A 111 -1.88 34.70 -4.48
CA LEU A 111 -1.32 33.59 -5.25
C LEU A 111 -1.55 33.82 -6.77
N GLY A 112 -1.13 32.86 -7.61
CA GLY A 112 -1.16 32.98 -9.07
C GLY A 112 -2.12 31.98 -9.73
N ASP A 113 -2.15 31.95 -11.06
CA ASP A 113 -2.84 30.86 -11.78
C ASP A 113 -1.95 29.60 -11.72
N GLY A 114 -2.37 28.59 -10.97
CA GLY A 114 -1.60 27.38 -10.64
C GLY A 114 -2.42 26.49 -9.68
N ALA A 115 -1.91 25.31 -9.34
CA ALA A 115 -2.44 24.56 -8.19
C ALA A 115 -1.60 24.92 -6.95
N ASP A 116 -2.00 25.99 -6.26
CA ASP A 116 -1.17 26.65 -5.24
C ASP A 116 -1.48 26.13 -3.83
N THR A 117 -0.63 26.47 -2.85
CA THR A 117 -0.86 26.11 -1.44
C THR A 117 -0.32 27.19 -0.51
N LEU A 118 -1.18 27.72 0.37
CA LEU A 118 -0.81 28.65 1.43
C LEU A 118 -1.10 28.05 2.80
N THR A 119 -0.05 27.85 3.60
CA THR A 119 -0.17 27.37 5.00
C THR A 119 0.34 28.41 5.99
N ILE A 120 -0.50 28.81 6.94
CA ILE A 120 -0.13 29.62 8.10
C ILE A 120 -0.14 28.72 9.33
N LEU A 121 1.05 28.46 9.89
CA LEU A 121 1.24 27.45 10.95
C LEU A 121 0.96 27.99 12.37
N PRO A 122 0.72 27.10 13.35
CA PRO A 122 0.31 27.46 14.71
C PRO A 122 1.08 28.59 15.39
N GLY A 123 0.32 29.48 16.03
CA GLY A 123 0.83 30.57 16.85
C GLY A 123 1.21 31.83 16.09
N VAL A 124 0.91 31.93 14.79
CA VAL A 124 1.01 33.20 14.04
C VAL A 124 0.05 34.23 14.62
N VAL A 125 0.52 35.47 14.73
CA VAL A 125 -0.27 36.63 15.15
C VAL A 125 -0.16 37.72 14.10
N ILE A 126 -1.30 38.19 13.62
CA ILE A 126 -1.49 39.36 12.76
C ILE A 126 -2.30 40.39 13.59
N ARG A 127 -2.06 41.69 13.40
CA ARG A 127 -2.53 42.77 14.29
C ARG A 127 -3.67 43.62 13.75
N ASP A 128 -4.04 43.39 12.50
CA ASP A 128 -4.85 44.24 11.62
C ASP A 128 -5.43 43.29 10.53
N ASP A 129 -5.88 43.82 9.38
CA ASP A 129 -6.38 43.03 8.23
C ASP A 129 -5.51 41.81 7.85
N THR A 130 -6.17 40.73 7.45
CA THR A 130 -5.57 39.58 6.73
C THR A 130 -6.32 39.32 5.43
N VAL A 131 -5.73 39.66 4.27
CA VAL A 131 -6.36 39.44 2.95
C VAL A 131 -5.62 38.36 2.17
N LEU A 132 -6.32 37.28 1.83
CA LEU A 132 -5.77 36.09 1.20
C LEU A 132 -6.51 35.84 -0.13
N ASP A 133 -5.91 36.29 -1.23
CA ASP A 133 -6.39 36.06 -2.60
C ASP A 133 -5.65 34.87 -3.23
N THR A 134 -6.37 33.97 -3.90
CA THR A 134 -5.78 32.98 -4.82
C THR A 134 -5.94 33.39 -6.30
N GLY A 135 -5.32 32.62 -7.20
CA GLY A 135 -5.53 32.73 -8.65
C GLY A 135 -6.31 31.51 -9.18
N ALA A 136 -6.25 31.22 -10.48
CA ALA A 136 -7.04 30.15 -11.07
C ALA A 136 -6.33 28.78 -11.12
N GLY A 137 -6.83 27.85 -10.32
CA GLY A 137 -6.54 26.42 -10.32
C GLY A 137 -7.21 25.77 -9.11
N ASN A 138 -6.66 24.66 -8.61
CA ASN A 138 -7.18 23.96 -7.43
C ASN A 138 -6.26 24.24 -6.24
N ASP A 139 -6.61 25.24 -5.43
CA ASP A 139 -5.73 25.80 -4.39
C ASP A 139 -6.04 25.26 -2.98
N LEU A 140 -5.00 25.12 -2.15
CA LEU A 140 -5.15 24.77 -0.73
C LEU A 140 -4.73 25.93 0.19
N LEU A 141 -5.71 26.55 0.83
CA LEU A 141 -5.52 27.47 1.94
C LEU A 141 -5.70 26.76 3.30
N SER A 142 -4.74 26.92 4.21
CA SER A 142 -4.82 26.40 5.57
C SER A 142 -4.25 27.38 6.60
N LEU A 143 -5.04 27.74 7.60
CA LEU A 143 -4.63 28.47 8.80
C LEU A 143 -4.88 27.57 10.02
N ASP A 144 -3.86 27.38 10.86
CA ASP A 144 -4.01 26.68 12.16
C ASP A 144 -3.59 27.60 13.31
N SER A 145 -4.39 27.62 14.38
CA SER A 145 -4.10 28.22 15.69
C SER A 145 -3.52 29.64 15.59
N THR A 146 -4.10 30.41 14.67
CA THR A 146 -3.65 31.75 14.26
C THR A 146 -4.57 32.82 14.86
N VAL A 147 -4.00 33.97 15.23
CA VAL A 147 -4.74 35.14 15.72
C VAL A 147 -4.63 36.26 14.71
N ILE A 148 -5.77 36.85 14.33
CA ILE A 148 -5.90 38.01 13.46
C ILE A 148 -6.51 39.13 14.30
N GLY A 149 -6.05 40.37 14.09
CA GLY A 149 -6.28 41.49 15.02
C GLY A 149 -7.59 42.22 14.78
N ASP A 150 -7.92 42.39 13.50
CA ASP A 150 -9.13 43.04 12.98
C ASP A 150 -9.76 41.99 12.00
N ASP A 151 -9.86 42.27 10.69
CA ASP A 151 -10.57 41.41 9.71
C ASP A 151 -9.74 40.23 9.13
N LEU A 152 -10.41 39.11 8.82
CA LEU A 152 -9.93 38.07 7.88
C LEU A 152 -10.79 38.09 6.61
N TYR A 153 -10.14 38.14 5.44
CA TYR A 153 -10.82 38.10 4.16
C TYR A 153 -10.15 37.18 3.13
N VAL A 154 -10.82 36.10 2.76
CA VAL A 154 -10.37 35.08 1.81
C VAL A 154 -11.13 35.20 0.48
N ARG A 155 -10.42 35.14 -0.65
CA ARG A 155 -10.99 34.91 -1.98
C ARG A 155 -10.23 33.86 -2.74
N THR A 156 -10.93 32.89 -3.31
CA THR A 156 -10.34 31.95 -4.28
C THR A 156 -10.69 32.34 -5.73
N ARG A 157 -10.33 31.52 -6.73
CA ARG A 157 -10.83 31.69 -8.11
C ARG A 157 -11.45 30.39 -8.63
N ALA A 158 -10.94 29.85 -9.74
CA ALA A 158 -11.68 28.93 -10.59
C ALA A 158 -10.92 27.63 -10.77
N GLY A 159 -11.53 26.56 -10.25
CA GLY A 159 -10.98 25.25 -9.94
C GLY A 159 -11.48 24.83 -8.56
N ASP A 160 -11.25 23.59 -8.16
CA ASP A 160 -11.86 23.04 -6.93
C ASP A 160 -10.94 23.34 -5.72
N ASP A 161 -11.27 24.39 -4.97
CA ASP A 161 -10.43 25.00 -3.93
C ASP A 161 -10.73 24.46 -2.52
N GLN A 162 -9.77 24.57 -1.60
CA GLN A 162 -9.90 24.16 -0.19
C GLN A 162 -9.48 25.26 0.78
N VAL A 163 -10.37 25.67 1.68
CA VAL A 163 -10.14 26.71 2.70
C VAL A 163 -10.36 26.13 4.10
N ASN A 164 -9.26 25.88 4.82
CA ASN A 164 -9.26 25.24 6.14
C ASN A 164 -8.81 26.21 7.25
N LEU A 165 -9.71 26.59 8.16
CA LEU A 165 -9.46 27.49 9.29
C LEU A 165 -9.63 26.73 10.61
N LEU A 166 -8.52 26.24 11.18
CA LEU A 166 -8.49 25.45 12.41
C LEU A 166 -8.07 26.31 13.62
N ASN A 167 -8.92 26.42 14.65
CA ASN A 167 -8.68 27.21 15.87
C ASN A 167 -8.28 28.67 15.61
N VAL A 168 -8.75 29.26 14.51
CA VAL A 168 -8.43 30.65 14.13
C VAL A 168 -9.26 31.62 14.97
N ASN A 169 -8.64 32.70 15.46
CA ASN A 169 -9.32 33.76 16.19
C ASN A 169 -9.21 35.05 15.39
N VAL A 170 -10.33 35.50 14.85
CA VAL A 170 -10.46 36.79 14.14
C VAL A 170 -10.93 37.86 15.14
N GLY A 171 -10.48 39.10 14.90
CA GLY A 171 -10.69 40.23 15.80
C GLY A 171 -12.08 40.81 15.68
N ASP A 172 -12.42 41.16 14.44
CA ASP A 172 -13.67 41.72 13.92
C ASP A 172 -14.23 40.77 12.81
N ASP A 173 -14.36 41.17 11.53
CA ASP A 173 -15.08 40.37 10.50
C ASP A 173 -14.29 39.17 9.94
N ASN A 174 -14.97 38.06 9.61
CA ASN A 174 -14.42 36.96 8.80
C ASN A 174 -15.24 36.73 7.53
N GLY A 175 -14.70 37.12 6.37
CA GLY A 175 -15.30 36.94 5.06
C GLY A 175 -14.57 35.91 4.20
N ILE A 176 -15.25 34.86 3.73
CA ILE A 176 -14.71 33.90 2.75
C ILE A 176 -15.61 33.90 1.52
N ALA A 177 -15.03 34.09 0.34
CA ALA A 177 -15.73 34.03 -0.93
C ALA A 177 -14.96 33.19 -1.95
N THR A 178 -15.38 31.95 -2.21
CA THR A 178 -14.77 31.12 -3.26
C THR A 178 -15.29 31.56 -4.65
N SER A 179 -15.03 30.80 -5.73
CA SER A 179 -15.60 31.16 -7.04
C SER A 179 -16.25 29.98 -7.79
N SER A 180 -15.68 29.44 -8.87
CA SER A 180 -16.36 28.41 -9.67
C SER A 180 -15.53 27.12 -9.72
N GLY A 181 -16.02 26.09 -9.03
CA GLY A 181 -15.38 24.80 -8.79
C GLY A 181 -16.17 24.04 -7.72
N ALA A 182 -15.81 22.79 -7.42
CA ALA A 182 -16.42 22.06 -6.30
C ALA A 182 -15.62 22.32 -5.01
N ASP A 183 -15.89 23.45 -4.37
CA ASP A 183 -15.04 23.99 -3.30
C ASP A 183 -15.29 23.33 -1.95
N SER A 184 -14.32 23.43 -1.03
CA SER A 184 -14.49 23.02 0.37
C SER A 184 -14.04 24.10 1.34
N ILE A 185 -14.95 24.52 2.23
CA ILE A 185 -14.70 25.53 3.26
C ILE A 185 -14.92 24.87 4.62
N SER A 186 -13.89 24.82 5.47
CA SER A 186 -13.99 24.22 6.80
C SER A 186 -13.45 25.17 7.88
N LEU A 187 -14.32 25.59 8.79
CA LEU A 187 -13.98 26.35 10.00
C LEU A 187 -14.17 25.41 11.21
N GLN A 188 -13.11 25.18 11.98
CA GLN A 188 -13.12 24.22 13.09
C GLN A 188 -12.52 24.84 14.35
N GLY A 189 -13.36 25.24 15.30
CA GLY A 189 -12.98 25.92 16.54
C GLY A 189 -12.50 27.37 16.34
N GLY A 190 -12.41 28.09 17.45
CA GLY A 190 -11.91 29.47 17.47
C GLY A 190 -13.02 30.53 17.57
N ARG A 191 -12.76 31.73 17.04
CA ARG A 191 -13.62 32.91 17.18
C ARG A 191 -13.70 33.74 15.90
N VAL A 192 -14.89 34.25 15.60
CA VAL A 192 -15.11 35.42 14.73
C VAL A 192 -15.63 36.58 15.57
N GLY A 193 -15.34 37.81 15.19
CA GLY A 193 -15.31 38.95 16.08
C GLY A 193 -16.49 39.90 16.05
N ASP A 194 -16.88 40.28 14.84
CA ASP A 194 -18.17 40.82 14.42
C ASP A 194 -18.79 39.74 13.49
N ASP A 195 -18.94 40.01 12.19
CA ASP A 195 -19.67 39.16 11.24
C ASP A 195 -18.86 37.93 10.78
N LEU A 196 -19.53 36.78 10.65
CA LEU A 196 -19.07 35.68 9.79
C LEU A 196 -19.85 35.66 8.48
N THR A 197 -19.17 35.88 7.35
CA THR A 197 -19.78 35.81 6.02
C THR A 197 -19.06 34.79 5.12
N LEU A 198 -19.78 33.73 4.74
CA LEU A 198 -19.33 32.72 3.78
C LEU A 198 -20.17 32.80 2.49
N PHE A 199 -19.49 32.81 1.34
CA PHE A 199 -20.09 32.66 0.02
C PHE A 199 -19.32 31.59 -0.77
N SER A 200 -19.99 30.51 -1.15
CA SER A 200 -19.51 29.67 -2.25
C SER A 200 -20.24 30.05 -3.55
N GLN A 201 -19.69 29.72 -4.72
CA GLN A 201 -20.09 30.38 -5.98
C GLN A 201 -20.24 29.45 -7.20
N GLY A 202 -20.41 28.14 -6.96
CA GLY A 202 -21.07 27.24 -7.90
C GLY A 202 -20.15 26.27 -8.64
N GLY A 203 -20.72 25.11 -8.95
CA GLY A 203 -20.11 23.84 -8.58
C GLY A 203 -20.80 23.32 -7.31
N ALA A 204 -20.40 22.15 -6.82
CA ALA A 204 -21.05 21.46 -5.70
C ALA A 204 -20.18 21.60 -4.44
N ASP A 205 -20.46 22.62 -3.65
CA ASP A 205 -19.59 23.15 -2.60
C ASP A 205 -19.85 22.48 -1.23
N ASN A 206 -18.80 22.34 -0.41
CA ASN A 206 -18.84 21.66 0.88
C ASN A 206 -18.42 22.62 2.01
N VAL A 207 -19.40 23.21 2.71
CA VAL A 207 -19.19 24.19 3.76
C VAL A 207 -19.45 23.59 5.14
N VAL A 208 -18.45 23.63 6.03
CA VAL A 208 -18.53 23.12 7.41
C VAL A 208 -18.08 24.19 8.40
N VAL A 209 -18.90 24.45 9.42
CA VAL A 209 -18.57 25.33 10.55
C VAL A 209 -18.83 24.58 11.86
N ASP A 210 -17.77 24.26 12.60
CA ASP A 210 -17.78 23.39 13.78
C ASP A 210 -17.14 24.09 15.00
N THR A 211 -17.82 24.09 16.14
CA THR A 211 -17.30 24.57 17.44
C THR A 211 -16.80 26.03 17.43
N VAL A 212 -17.27 26.87 16.49
CA VAL A 212 -16.86 28.28 16.34
C VAL A 212 -17.73 29.18 17.23
N SER A 213 -17.15 30.26 17.78
CA SER A 213 -17.90 31.34 18.45
C SER A 213 -17.88 32.62 17.62
N ILE A 214 -19.00 32.99 17.01
CA ILE A 214 -19.22 34.25 16.29
C ILE A 214 -19.90 35.27 17.22
N PHE A 215 -19.58 36.56 17.07
CA PHE A 215 -19.91 37.59 18.06
C PHE A 215 -20.82 38.73 17.58
N ASP A 216 -21.19 38.76 16.30
CA ASP A 216 -22.36 39.48 15.75
C ASP A 216 -23.09 38.55 14.74
N ASP A 217 -23.51 39.02 13.56
CA ASP A 217 -24.23 38.24 12.54
C ASP A 217 -23.44 37.02 11.97
N THR A 218 -24.18 36.00 11.51
CA THR A 218 -23.64 34.90 10.68
C THR A 218 -24.43 34.74 9.38
N ARG A 219 -23.74 34.78 8.24
CA ARG A 219 -24.30 34.58 6.90
C ARG A 219 -23.53 33.54 6.12
N ILE A 220 -24.21 32.49 5.66
CA ILE A 220 -23.65 31.47 4.77
C ILE A 220 -24.58 31.34 3.56
N LEU A 221 -24.08 31.54 2.34
CA LEU A 221 -24.79 31.22 1.10
C LEU A 221 -23.93 30.26 0.26
N GLY A 222 -24.53 29.19 -0.25
CA GLY A 222 -23.95 28.47 -1.38
C GLY A 222 -24.25 29.12 -2.74
N GLY A 223 -23.88 28.41 -3.80
CA GLY A 223 -23.74 28.87 -5.17
C GLY A 223 -24.93 28.49 -6.06
N SER A 224 -24.70 27.54 -6.97
CA SER A 224 -25.63 27.24 -8.08
C SER A 224 -25.56 25.84 -8.67
N GLU A 225 -24.97 24.87 -7.98
CA GLU A 225 -25.21 23.43 -8.18
C GLU A 225 -25.52 22.81 -6.80
N ASP A 226 -25.52 21.49 -6.66
CA ASP A 226 -26.02 20.81 -5.45
C ASP A 226 -25.06 20.94 -4.25
N ASP A 227 -25.30 21.92 -3.36
CA ASP A 227 -24.38 22.30 -2.29
C ASP A 227 -24.64 21.59 -0.94
N GLN A 228 -23.58 21.33 -0.16
CA GLN A 228 -23.67 20.76 1.19
C GLN A 228 -23.13 21.74 2.26
N ILE A 229 -24.02 22.23 3.12
CA ILE A 229 -23.73 23.24 4.15
C ILE A 229 -24.11 22.71 5.54
N VAL A 230 -23.14 22.67 6.46
CA VAL A 230 -23.30 22.11 7.81
C VAL A 230 -22.73 23.06 8.87
N VAL A 231 -23.54 23.44 9.86
CA VAL A 231 -23.13 24.24 11.03
C VAL A 231 -23.41 23.45 12.30
N VAL A 232 -22.37 23.06 13.05
CA VAL A 232 -22.46 22.16 14.22
C VAL A 232 -21.81 22.76 15.46
N ASP A 233 -22.40 22.49 16.63
CA ASP A 233 -21.85 22.74 17.98
C ASP A 233 -21.31 24.18 18.23
N SER A 234 -21.78 25.15 17.43
CA SER A 234 -21.27 26.52 17.36
C SER A 234 -22.19 27.55 18.02
N PHE A 235 -21.67 28.75 18.25
CA PHE A 235 -22.33 29.86 18.94
C PHE A 235 -22.37 31.15 18.09
N VAL A 236 -23.48 31.88 18.12
CA VAL A 236 -23.69 33.19 17.46
C VAL A 236 -24.40 34.17 18.42
N ASP A 237 -23.98 35.44 18.42
CA ASP A 237 -24.41 36.47 19.40
C ASP A 237 -25.58 37.36 18.92
N ASP A 238 -25.84 37.45 17.60
CA ASP A 238 -27.02 38.11 16.99
C ASP A 238 -27.76 37.15 15.99
N ASP A 239 -27.99 37.51 14.71
CA ASP A 239 -28.73 36.70 13.72
C ASP A 239 -27.88 35.58 13.05
N MET A 240 -28.55 34.52 12.56
CA MET A 240 -27.97 33.54 11.63
C MET A 240 -28.84 33.34 10.38
N GLY A 241 -28.25 33.50 9.20
CA GLY A 241 -28.85 33.16 7.91
C GLY A 241 -28.00 32.17 7.10
N VAL A 242 -28.51 30.96 6.88
CA VAL A 242 -27.89 29.93 6.03
C VAL A 242 -28.79 29.66 4.82
N SER A 243 -28.22 29.64 3.61
CA SER A 243 -28.96 29.40 2.37
C SER A 243 -28.21 28.38 1.51
N GLY A 244 -28.93 27.39 0.99
CA GLY A 244 -28.40 26.36 0.08
C GLY A 244 -27.72 26.99 -1.13
N GLY A 245 -28.50 27.68 -1.97
CA GLY A 245 -28.00 28.23 -3.22
C GLY A 245 -29.06 28.05 -4.28
N SER A 246 -28.70 27.42 -5.41
CA SER A 246 -29.66 26.87 -6.35
C SER A 246 -29.20 25.53 -6.92
N GLY A 247 -29.31 24.48 -6.12
CA GLY A 247 -29.18 23.09 -6.53
C GLY A 247 -30.27 22.23 -5.89
N ASN A 248 -29.95 21.01 -5.51
CA ASN A 248 -30.72 20.18 -4.57
C ASN A 248 -29.96 20.18 -3.24
N ASP A 249 -30.06 21.29 -2.51
CA ASP A 249 -29.05 21.68 -1.52
C ASP A 249 -29.31 21.06 -0.14
N PHE A 250 -28.26 20.57 0.55
CA PHE A 250 -28.35 20.08 1.93
C PHE A 250 -27.88 21.14 2.92
N VAL A 251 -28.80 21.68 3.72
CA VAL A 251 -28.50 22.67 4.77
C VAL A 251 -28.83 22.07 6.14
N ASN A 252 -27.84 21.92 7.01
CA ASN A 252 -28.01 21.38 8.35
C ASN A 252 -27.45 22.29 9.45
N VAL A 253 -28.23 22.51 10.51
CA VAL A 253 -27.78 23.16 11.76
C VAL A 253 -28.03 22.23 12.96
N ASN A 254 -26.99 21.97 13.77
CA ASN A 254 -27.02 20.94 14.81
C ASN A 254 -26.33 21.40 16.11
N ASN A 255 -27.01 21.22 17.26
CA ASN A 255 -26.57 21.68 18.60
C ASN A 255 -26.23 23.19 18.71
N MET A 256 -26.71 24.01 17.78
CA MET A 256 -26.39 25.42 17.65
C MET A 256 -26.98 26.28 18.76
N ILE A 257 -26.26 27.32 19.17
CA ILE A 257 -26.77 28.37 20.08
C ILE A 257 -26.72 29.71 19.35
N VAL A 258 -27.88 30.26 18.98
CA VAL A 258 -28.04 31.58 18.35
C VAL A 258 -28.91 32.46 19.24
N ARG A 259 -28.62 33.76 19.29
CA ARG A 259 -29.20 34.66 20.30
C ARG A 259 -30.39 35.50 19.85
N ASP A 260 -30.51 35.79 18.56
CA ASP A 260 -31.67 36.47 17.94
C ASP A 260 -32.31 35.59 16.83
N ASP A 261 -32.55 36.07 15.60
CA ASP A 261 -33.25 35.30 14.56
C ASP A 261 -32.38 34.18 13.95
N VAL A 262 -33.03 33.09 13.51
CA VAL A 262 -32.40 32.04 12.68
C VAL A 262 -33.21 31.79 11.41
N GLY A 263 -32.53 31.81 10.27
CA GLY A 263 -33.09 31.58 8.94
C GLY A 263 -32.34 30.50 8.16
N LEU A 264 -33.04 29.44 7.76
CA LEU A 264 -32.57 28.41 6.83
C LEU A 264 -33.35 28.52 5.51
N PHE A 265 -32.65 28.58 4.38
CA PHE A 265 -33.27 28.90 3.11
C PHE A 265 -32.85 27.94 2.00
N GLY A 266 -33.83 27.36 1.31
CA GLY A 266 -33.62 26.78 -0.02
C GLY A 266 -33.73 27.89 -1.08
N SER A 267 -33.64 27.56 -2.36
CA SER A 267 -34.10 28.50 -3.40
C SER A 267 -34.77 27.86 -4.60
N SER A 268 -34.13 26.91 -5.29
CA SER A 268 -34.73 26.30 -6.49
C SER A 268 -34.11 24.96 -6.90
N GLY A 269 -34.71 23.92 -6.35
CA GLY A 269 -34.49 22.50 -6.61
C GLY A 269 -35.10 21.71 -5.46
N ASP A 270 -34.84 20.42 -5.35
CA ASP A 270 -35.44 19.57 -4.31
C ASP A 270 -34.56 19.57 -3.04
N ASP A 271 -34.47 20.72 -2.37
CA ASP A 271 -33.57 20.99 -1.23
C ASP A 271 -33.88 20.13 0.03
N VAL A 272 -32.93 20.03 0.96
CA VAL A 272 -33.05 19.34 2.24
C VAL A 272 -32.56 20.24 3.38
N LEU A 273 -33.50 20.84 4.12
CA LEU A 273 -33.23 21.76 5.22
C LEU A 273 -33.48 21.08 6.58
N VAL A 274 -32.48 21.06 7.46
CA VAL A 274 -32.50 20.34 8.73
C VAL A 274 -32.04 21.24 9.88
N ALA A 275 -32.77 21.21 11.00
CA ALA A 275 -32.36 21.78 12.28
C ALA A 275 -32.41 20.71 13.38
N GLU A 276 -31.31 19.98 13.59
CA GLU A 276 -31.28 18.78 14.43
C GLU A 276 -30.51 18.92 15.77
N GLY A 277 -30.40 17.85 16.55
CA GLY A 277 -29.72 17.88 17.85
C GLY A 277 -30.44 18.76 18.87
N THR A 278 -29.68 19.55 19.65
CA THR A 278 -30.17 20.31 20.83
C THR A 278 -30.04 21.84 20.69
N ASN A 279 -30.52 22.36 19.56
CA ASN A 279 -30.44 23.79 19.23
C ASN A 279 -31.15 24.72 20.24
N GLN A 280 -30.63 25.93 20.40
CA GLN A 280 -31.24 27.03 21.16
C GLN A 280 -31.22 28.29 20.29
N PHE A 281 -32.38 28.68 19.77
CA PHE A 281 -32.57 29.88 18.94
C PHE A 281 -33.28 30.99 19.72
N GLY A 282 -33.04 32.22 19.30
CA GLY A 282 -33.07 33.39 20.15
C GLY A 282 -34.35 34.23 20.14
N ASP A 283 -34.86 34.51 18.95
CA ASP A 283 -36.16 35.15 18.72
C ASP A 283 -36.99 34.32 17.70
N ASP A 284 -37.06 34.67 16.40
CA ASP A 284 -37.73 33.82 15.40
C ASP A 284 -36.86 32.65 14.90
N PHE A 285 -37.52 31.58 14.48
CA PHE A 285 -36.95 30.60 13.54
C PHE A 285 -37.73 30.57 12.23
N ARG A 286 -37.02 30.58 11.11
CA ARG A 286 -37.54 30.71 9.74
C ARG A 286 -36.89 29.65 8.86
N GLN A 287 -37.71 28.84 8.17
CA GLN A 287 -37.24 27.77 7.29
C GLN A 287 -38.10 27.77 6.03
N ASP A 288 -37.63 28.46 4.99
CA ASP A 288 -38.36 28.68 3.73
C ASP A 288 -37.56 28.04 2.57
N GLY A 289 -37.97 26.84 2.11
CA GLY A 289 -37.30 26.11 1.01
C GLY A 289 -37.54 26.67 -0.40
N GLN A 290 -38.48 27.60 -0.53
CA GLN A 290 -38.86 28.27 -1.78
C GLN A 290 -39.46 27.31 -2.83
N SER A 291 -38.79 27.03 -3.96
CA SER A 291 -39.44 26.40 -5.12
C SER A 291 -38.85 25.06 -5.56
N GLY A 292 -39.37 23.97 -4.99
CA GLY A 292 -39.17 22.59 -5.42
C GLY A 292 -40.03 21.62 -4.58
N ASN A 293 -39.50 20.43 -4.32
CA ASN A 293 -40.00 19.45 -3.35
C ASN A 293 -39.11 19.43 -2.10
N ASP A 294 -38.80 20.62 -1.59
CA ASP A 294 -37.85 20.92 -0.52
C ASP A 294 -38.24 20.30 0.85
N SER A 295 -37.48 19.28 1.26
CA SER A 295 -37.63 18.54 2.52
C SER A 295 -37.25 19.43 3.72
N VAL A 296 -38.10 19.48 4.74
CA VAL A 296 -37.93 20.37 5.89
C VAL A 296 -38.13 19.61 7.21
N SER A 297 -37.09 19.62 8.05
CA SER A 297 -37.09 18.97 9.37
C SER A 297 -36.54 19.87 10.48
N VAL A 298 -37.11 19.71 11.69
CA VAL A 298 -36.68 20.35 12.94
C VAL A 298 -36.80 19.31 14.06
N SER A 299 -35.73 19.10 14.85
CA SER A 299 -35.75 18.14 15.96
C SER A 299 -36.59 18.62 17.14
N ALA A 300 -37.12 17.66 17.90
CA ALA A 300 -37.75 17.91 19.20
C ALA A 300 -36.76 18.39 20.29
N GLY A 301 -35.46 18.49 19.99
CA GLY A 301 -34.44 19.09 20.87
C GLY A 301 -34.23 20.58 20.62
N THR A 302 -34.76 21.14 19.53
CA THR A 302 -34.65 22.56 19.17
C THR A 302 -35.58 23.42 20.02
N SER A 303 -35.03 24.44 20.68
CA SER A 303 -35.75 25.41 21.53
C SER A 303 -35.73 26.80 20.89
N ILE A 304 -36.90 27.37 20.60
CA ILE A 304 -37.10 28.70 19.97
C ILE A 304 -37.90 29.60 20.92
N ARG A 305 -37.69 30.94 20.92
CA ARG A 305 -38.31 31.84 21.91
C ARG A 305 -39.59 32.54 21.47
N ASP A 306 -39.72 33.04 20.24
CA ASP A 306 -40.97 33.63 19.72
C ASP A 306 -41.55 32.84 18.53
N ASN A 307 -41.46 33.32 17.28
CA ASN A 307 -42.24 32.74 16.19
C ASN A 307 -41.49 31.64 15.43
N VAL A 308 -42.25 30.65 14.96
CA VAL A 308 -41.77 29.62 14.03
C VAL A 308 -42.46 29.81 12.68
N ARG A 309 -41.67 29.89 11.61
CA ARG A 309 -42.14 29.80 10.22
C ARG A 309 -41.46 28.65 9.51
N VAL A 310 -42.26 27.76 8.95
CA VAL A 310 -41.84 26.76 7.97
C VAL A 310 -42.63 26.97 6.68
N ARG A 311 -41.96 26.89 5.52
CA ARG A 311 -42.57 26.90 4.19
C ARG A 311 -41.80 26.02 3.21
N SER A 312 -42.56 25.31 2.39
CA SER A 312 -42.14 24.73 1.11
C SER A 312 -43.28 24.94 0.11
N GLU A 313 -42.99 24.95 -1.20
CA GLU A 313 -44.06 24.85 -2.22
C GLU A 313 -44.65 23.42 -2.33
N SER A 314 -43.95 22.35 -1.92
CA SER A 314 -44.42 20.97 -2.11
C SER A 314 -43.82 19.85 -1.21
N THR A 315 -43.87 19.95 0.13
CA THR A 315 -43.47 18.80 1.02
C THR A 315 -44.33 18.45 2.22
N THR A 316 -44.16 17.20 2.65
CA THR A 316 -44.42 16.70 4.00
C THR A 316 -43.49 17.36 5.02
N VAL A 317 -44.06 18.15 5.92
CA VAL A 317 -43.37 18.57 7.16
C VAL A 317 -43.50 17.45 8.19
N ASP A 318 -42.40 17.04 8.84
CA ASP A 318 -42.50 16.19 10.02
C ASP A 318 -43.21 16.95 11.16
N GLY A 319 -44.32 16.39 11.63
CA GLY A 319 -45.26 17.04 12.55
C GLY A 319 -44.73 17.25 13.97
N SER A 320 -43.49 16.86 14.25
CA SER A 320 -42.85 16.93 15.56
C SER A 320 -42.77 18.37 16.13
N VAL A 321 -42.55 19.38 15.26
CA VAL A 321 -42.39 20.80 15.66
C VAL A 321 -43.41 21.72 14.98
N ILE A 322 -44.69 21.31 14.93
CA ILE A 322 -45.81 22.25 14.73
C ILE A 322 -46.79 22.16 15.92
N THR A 323 -46.63 23.05 16.89
CA THR A 323 -47.49 23.13 18.09
C THR A 323 -48.84 23.82 17.84
N THR A 324 -49.54 23.47 16.76
CA THR A 324 -50.92 23.93 16.50
C THR A 324 -51.89 22.76 16.30
N ASN A 325 -52.89 22.67 17.20
CA ASN A 325 -53.95 21.65 17.27
C ASN A 325 -54.47 21.12 15.91
N THR A 326 -54.54 19.78 15.73
CA THR A 326 -55.74 19.01 15.29
C THR A 326 -55.50 17.48 15.38
N ASN A 327 -55.73 16.88 16.56
CA ASN A 327 -55.45 15.47 16.83
C ASN A 327 -56.51 14.50 16.26
N ALA A 328 -56.84 14.62 14.97
CA ALA A 328 -57.86 13.79 14.31
C ALA A 328 -57.54 13.45 12.83
N ALA A 329 -56.76 14.27 12.13
CA ALA A 329 -56.30 13.95 10.78
C ALA A 329 -55.07 13.02 10.83
N ASN A 330 -54.10 13.35 11.68
CA ASN A 330 -52.78 12.73 11.72
C ASN A 330 -52.83 11.21 11.93
N SER A 331 -53.72 10.70 12.79
CA SER A 331 -53.86 9.25 13.01
C SER A 331 -54.41 8.47 11.81
N ALA A 332 -55.09 9.14 10.87
CA ALA A 332 -55.53 8.54 9.60
C ALA A 332 -54.46 8.66 8.50
N VAL A 333 -53.66 9.73 8.53
CA VAL A 333 -52.48 9.89 7.67
C VAL A 333 -51.42 8.85 8.04
N GLN A 334 -51.04 8.74 9.32
CA GLN A 334 -50.09 7.76 9.83
C GLN A 334 -50.48 6.33 9.39
N ALA A 335 -51.70 5.89 9.68
CA ALA A 335 -52.17 4.56 9.29
C ALA A 335 -52.29 4.33 7.76
N THR A 336 -52.18 5.39 6.95
CA THR A 336 -52.06 5.30 5.48
C THR A 336 -50.59 5.33 5.03
N GLN A 337 -49.74 6.05 5.77
CA GLN A 337 -48.30 6.14 5.58
C GLN A 337 -47.61 4.83 5.99
N ASP A 338 -47.88 4.29 7.18
CA ASP A 338 -47.43 2.96 7.63
C ASP A 338 -47.76 1.87 6.58
N ALA A 339 -48.96 1.95 5.98
CA ALA A 339 -49.44 1.02 4.95
C ALA A 339 -48.88 1.28 3.54
N ALA A 340 -48.25 2.44 3.30
CA ALA A 340 -47.51 2.76 2.08
C ALA A 340 -46.02 2.43 2.23
N THR A 341 -45.45 2.70 3.41
CA THR A 341 -44.10 2.29 3.84
C THR A 341 -43.96 0.77 3.83
N ALA A 342 -44.95 0.03 4.35
CA ALA A 342 -45.02 -1.44 4.22
C ALA A 342 -45.20 -1.95 2.76
N LEU A 343 -45.38 -1.05 1.79
CA LEU A 343 -45.39 -1.36 0.35
C LEU A 343 -44.01 -1.12 -0.31
N ILE A 344 -43.08 -0.50 0.41
CA ILE A 344 -41.67 -0.37 0.06
C ILE A 344 -40.94 -1.53 0.74
N ASN A 345 -40.42 -2.44 -0.08
CA ASN A 345 -39.57 -3.52 0.39
C ASN A 345 -38.13 -3.00 0.60
N PRO A 346 -37.37 -3.56 1.55
CA PRO A 346 -35.93 -3.32 1.61
C PRO A 346 -35.25 -3.78 0.32
N VAL A 347 -34.09 -3.22 0.01
CA VAL A 347 -33.21 -3.71 -1.06
C VAL A 347 -32.33 -4.81 -0.48
N ALA A 348 -32.68 -6.06 -0.76
CA ALA A 348 -31.83 -7.20 -0.45
C ALA A 348 -30.83 -7.44 -1.60
N VAL A 349 -29.55 -7.63 -1.28
CA VAL A 349 -28.44 -7.79 -2.22
C VAL A 349 -27.81 -9.17 -2.02
N ASN A 350 -27.37 -9.83 -3.09
CA ASN A 350 -26.70 -11.12 -2.95
C ASN A 350 -25.37 -10.97 -2.21
N ASP A 351 -25.07 -11.93 -1.33
CA ASP A 351 -23.82 -12.03 -0.58
C ASP A 351 -22.86 -13.05 -1.20
N ASP A 352 -21.57 -12.80 -1.08
CA ASP A 352 -20.51 -13.76 -1.38
C ASP A 352 -19.58 -13.90 -0.16
N PHE A 353 -19.51 -15.08 0.45
CA PHE A 353 -18.63 -15.42 1.57
C PHE A 353 -17.56 -16.43 1.13
N ASN A 354 -16.30 -16.18 1.48
CA ASN A 354 -15.19 -17.11 1.28
C ASN A 354 -14.78 -17.73 2.63
N LEU A 355 -14.78 -19.06 2.72
CA LEU A 355 -14.47 -19.80 3.94
C LEU A 355 -13.30 -20.77 3.74
N GLU A 356 -12.22 -20.57 4.51
CA GLU A 356 -10.98 -21.38 4.44
C GLU A 356 -11.02 -22.59 5.41
N ASN A 357 -12.12 -23.34 5.47
CA ASN A 357 -12.19 -24.59 6.23
C ASN A 357 -13.29 -25.56 5.74
N ASN A 358 -12.98 -26.85 5.70
CA ASN A 358 -13.87 -27.91 5.20
C ASN A 358 -14.71 -28.62 6.28
N ASP A 359 -14.30 -28.59 7.56
CA ASP A 359 -14.85 -29.47 8.62
C ASP A 359 -15.00 -28.75 9.98
N THR A 360 -15.24 -27.42 9.97
CA THR A 360 -15.51 -26.63 11.18
C THR A 360 -16.76 -25.77 11.07
N LEU A 361 -17.41 -25.55 12.21
CA LEU A 361 -18.50 -24.58 12.36
C LEU A 361 -17.96 -23.14 12.23
N VAL A 362 -18.05 -22.57 11.03
CA VAL A 362 -17.69 -21.17 10.79
C VAL A 362 -18.82 -20.27 11.29
N THR A 363 -18.46 -19.14 11.93
CA THR A 363 -19.41 -18.14 12.42
C THR A 363 -19.15 -16.79 11.75
N VAL A 364 -20.13 -16.29 10.98
CA VAL A 364 -20.16 -14.91 10.48
C VAL A 364 -20.85 -14.05 11.54
N THR A 365 -20.25 -12.91 11.88
CA THR A 365 -20.69 -12.02 12.96
C THR A 365 -21.95 -11.21 12.60
N ALA A 366 -22.44 -10.39 13.55
CA ALA A 366 -23.57 -9.47 13.34
C ALA A 366 -23.40 -8.61 12.08
N ASN A 367 -24.54 -8.24 11.47
CA ASN A 367 -24.66 -7.68 10.13
C ASN A 367 -24.30 -8.66 8.97
N GLY A 368 -23.98 -9.93 9.22
CA GLY A 368 -23.46 -10.88 8.20
C GLY A 368 -24.10 -10.81 6.80
N VAL A 369 -25.35 -11.28 6.64
CA VAL A 369 -26.17 -11.12 5.41
C VAL A 369 -27.00 -9.83 5.40
N LEU A 370 -26.53 -8.79 6.08
CA LEU A 370 -27.18 -7.48 6.19
C LEU A 370 -26.19 -6.31 5.95
N ALA A 371 -24.97 -6.60 5.50
CA ALA A 371 -23.89 -5.61 5.36
C ALA A 371 -23.96 -4.81 4.05
N ASN A 372 -24.68 -5.34 3.07
CA ASN A 372 -24.96 -4.86 1.72
C ASN A 372 -26.46 -4.51 1.53
N ASP A 373 -27.35 -5.13 2.31
CA ASP A 373 -28.78 -4.84 2.36
C ASP A 373 -29.06 -3.42 2.88
N SER A 374 -30.14 -2.81 2.38
CA SER A 374 -30.55 -1.48 2.85
C SER A 374 -32.06 -1.26 2.80
N ASP A 375 -32.59 -0.60 3.83
CA ASP A 375 -33.97 -0.06 3.86
C ASP A 375 -33.96 1.45 3.53
N ALA A 376 -33.06 1.85 2.62
CA ALA A 376 -32.65 3.24 2.38
C ALA A 376 -33.75 4.26 2.00
N PRO A 377 -34.94 3.89 1.45
CA PRO A 377 -36.03 4.85 1.26
C PRO A 377 -36.80 5.19 2.55
N ILE A 378 -36.51 4.51 3.66
CA ILE A 378 -37.32 4.53 4.89
C ILE A 378 -36.45 4.81 6.12
N GLY A 379 -35.38 4.03 6.28
CA GLY A 379 -34.61 3.93 7.53
C GLY A 379 -35.35 3.13 8.60
N GLY A 380 -34.66 2.17 9.23
CA GLY A 380 -35.24 1.32 10.26
C GLY A 380 -34.39 0.10 10.59
N THR A 381 -34.87 -0.76 11.49
CA THR A 381 -34.20 -2.04 11.77
C THR A 381 -34.66 -3.13 10.82
N THR A 382 -33.77 -3.60 9.95
CA THR A 382 -33.99 -4.80 9.13
C THR A 382 -33.68 -6.07 9.95
N THR A 383 -34.47 -7.12 9.75
CA THR A 383 -34.25 -8.47 10.31
C THR A 383 -34.29 -9.51 9.20
N VAL A 384 -33.67 -10.68 9.41
CA VAL A 384 -33.63 -11.76 8.40
C VAL A 384 -34.20 -13.08 8.89
N SER A 385 -34.67 -13.90 7.94
CA SER A 385 -35.08 -15.28 8.18
C SER A 385 -34.69 -16.22 7.02
N LEU A 386 -34.35 -17.47 7.33
CA LEU A 386 -33.88 -18.45 6.34
C LEU A 386 -35.05 -19.03 5.52
N LEU A 387 -34.98 -18.93 4.19
CA LEU A 387 -35.99 -19.48 3.27
C LEU A 387 -35.60 -20.87 2.76
N THR A 388 -34.36 -21.02 2.28
CA THR A 388 -33.77 -22.31 1.89
C THR A 388 -32.41 -22.46 2.52
N ASN A 389 -32.17 -23.62 3.16
CA ASN A 389 -30.84 -24.01 3.62
C ASN A 389 -29.91 -24.30 2.43
N ALA A 390 -28.62 -24.42 2.72
CA ALA A 390 -27.59 -24.77 1.75
C ALA A 390 -27.74 -26.23 1.25
N GLY A 391 -27.07 -26.58 0.14
CA GLY A 391 -27.25 -27.85 -0.57
C GLY A 391 -26.23 -28.95 -0.23
N ASN A 392 -25.09 -28.56 0.31
CA ASN A 392 -23.92 -29.38 0.67
C ASN A 392 -23.37 -28.92 2.04
N GLY A 393 -24.26 -28.53 2.95
CA GLY A 393 -23.96 -27.97 4.25
C GLY A 393 -25.21 -27.48 4.97
N ASN A 394 -25.04 -26.94 6.18
CA ASN A 394 -26.12 -26.45 7.02
C ASN A 394 -25.84 -25.05 7.59
N VAL A 395 -26.75 -24.13 7.28
CA VAL A 395 -26.80 -22.76 7.82
C VAL A 395 -27.74 -22.70 9.02
N ALA A 396 -27.31 -22.04 10.09
CA ALA A 396 -28.18 -21.51 11.14
C ALA A 396 -28.05 -19.98 11.16
N LEU A 397 -29.07 -19.31 10.62
CA LEU A 397 -29.16 -17.86 10.48
C LEU A 397 -29.92 -17.25 11.68
N ASN A 398 -29.39 -16.17 12.24
CA ASN A 398 -30.00 -15.40 13.30
C ASN A 398 -30.67 -14.12 12.74
N ASP A 399 -31.60 -13.56 13.51
CA ASP A 399 -32.42 -12.40 13.18
C ASP A 399 -31.60 -11.14 12.79
N ASP A 400 -30.34 -11.03 13.27
CA ASP A 400 -29.42 -9.90 13.12
C ASP A 400 -28.43 -10.01 11.94
N GLY A 401 -28.67 -10.95 11.02
CA GLY A 401 -27.80 -11.22 9.87
C GLY A 401 -26.58 -12.09 10.18
N SER A 402 -26.25 -12.35 11.45
CA SER A 402 -25.20 -13.31 11.80
C SER A 402 -25.65 -14.74 11.51
N PHE A 403 -24.72 -15.61 11.09
CA PHE A 403 -25.03 -17.02 10.88
C PHE A 403 -23.84 -17.93 11.18
N THR A 404 -24.14 -19.19 11.47
CA THR A 404 -23.13 -20.25 11.45
C THR A 404 -23.35 -21.19 10.27
N TYR A 405 -22.27 -21.55 9.59
CA TYR A 405 -22.27 -22.54 8.53
C TYR A 405 -21.44 -23.77 8.92
N THR A 406 -21.81 -24.94 8.43
CA THR A 406 -21.06 -26.19 8.53
C THR A 406 -21.22 -26.90 7.20
N ALA A 407 -20.12 -27.11 6.46
CA ALA A 407 -20.16 -27.88 5.22
C ALA A 407 -20.49 -29.36 5.50
N ASP A 408 -21.04 -30.05 4.50
CA ASP A 408 -21.00 -31.50 4.47
C ASP A 408 -19.55 -31.96 4.29
N ALA A 409 -19.13 -32.97 5.05
CA ALA A 409 -17.75 -33.41 5.08
C ALA A 409 -17.22 -33.76 3.67
N ASN A 410 -16.07 -33.20 3.29
CA ASN A 410 -15.42 -33.28 1.97
C ASN A 410 -16.03 -32.37 0.88
N PHE A 411 -16.97 -31.47 1.19
CA PHE A 411 -17.50 -30.53 0.20
C PHE A 411 -16.50 -29.39 -0.11
N ASN A 412 -16.28 -29.08 -1.38
CA ASN A 412 -15.41 -27.98 -1.80
C ASN A 412 -15.99 -27.24 -3.02
N GLY A 413 -15.82 -25.91 -3.05
CA GLY A 413 -16.46 -25.01 -4.02
C GLY A 413 -17.71 -24.31 -3.46
N THR A 414 -18.54 -23.79 -4.35
CA THR A 414 -19.66 -22.90 -4.02
C THR A 414 -20.91 -23.65 -3.56
N ASP A 415 -21.39 -23.37 -2.35
CA ASP A 415 -22.75 -23.68 -1.91
C ASP A 415 -23.60 -22.40 -1.82
N THR A 416 -24.94 -22.53 -1.79
CA THR A 416 -25.84 -21.36 -1.81
C THR A 416 -27.06 -21.55 -0.92
N PHE A 417 -27.43 -20.51 -0.18
CA PHE A 417 -28.66 -20.45 0.62
C PHE A 417 -29.48 -19.19 0.29
N THR A 418 -30.76 -19.15 0.66
CA THR A 418 -31.60 -17.95 0.45
C THR A 418 -32.28 -17.53 1.73
N TYR A 419 -32.39 -16.21 1.93
CA TYR A 419 -33.00 -15.60 3.09
C TYR A 419 -34.00 -14.51 2.69
N GLN A 420 -34.83 -14.11 3.64
CA GLN A 420 -35.78 -13.02 3.52
C GLN A 420 -35.43 -11.91 4.50
N ALA A 421 -35.03 -10.75 3.98
CA ALA A 421 -34.93 -9.50 4.72
C ALA A 421 -36.31 -8.89 4.91
N THR A 422 -36.58 -8.38 6.11
CA THR A 422 -37.86 -7.79 6.53
C THR A 422 -37.59 -6.51 7.33
N ASN A 423 -38.15 -5.38 6.89
CA ASN A 423 -38.07 -4.12 7.63
C ASN A 423 -39.14 -4.05 8.75
N GLU A 424 -39.01 -3.09 9.67
CA GLU A 424 -39.91 -2.98 10.83
C GLU A 424 -41.38 -2.69 10.48
N PHE A 425 -41.66 -2.26 9.23
CA PHE A 425 -43.00 -2.04 8.69
C PHE A 425 -43.59 -3.28 8.01
N GLY A 426 -42.80 -4.35 7.82
CA GLY A 426 -43.23 -5.62 7.22
C GLY A 426 -43.11 -5.70 5.69
N GLY A 427 -42.41 -4.76 5.06
CA GLY A 427 -41.92 -4.91 3.69
C GLY A 427 -40.84 -6.00 3.62
N THR A 428 -40.76 -6.76 2.52
CA THR A 428 -39.89 -7.94 2.43
C THR A 428 -39.16 -8.08 1.10
N ALA A 429 -37.91 -8.51 1.15
CA ALA A 429 -37.12 -8.87 -0.03
C ALA A 429 -36.37 -10.19 0.18
N THR A 430 -35.77 -10.73 -0.88
CA THR A 430 -35.09 -12.02 -0.88
C THR A 430 -33.81 -11.93 -1.69
N ALA A 431 -32.71 -12.36 -1.09
CA ALA A 431 -31.41 -12.48 -1.70
C ALA A 431 -30.87 -13.92 -1.58
N THR A 432 -29.81 -14.18 -2.34
CA THR A 432 -29.03 -15.43 -2.29
C THR A 432 -27.68 -15.13 -1.67
N ALA A 433 -27.32 -15.88 -0.64
CA ALA A 433 -25.99 -15.88 -0.07
C ALA A 433 -25.19 -17.07 -0.62
N SER A 434 -24.04 -16.76 -1.21
CA SER A 434 -23.08 -17.68 -1.79
C SER A 434 -21.97 -17.97 -0.78
N ILE A 435 -21.54 -19.22 -0.68
CA ILE A 435 -20.46 -19.66 0.22
C ILE A 435 -19.45 -20.46 -0.59
N ASP A 436 -18.32 -19.86 -0.92
CA ASP A 436 -17.18 -20.57 -1.48
C ASP A 436 -16.38 -21.24 -0.35
N VAL A 437 -16.48 -22.58 -0.29
CA VAL A 437 -15.71 -23.41 0.65
C VAL A 437 -14.37 -23.77 0.00
N ASN A 438 -13.33 -23.05 0.41
CA ASN A 438 -11.96 -23.28 -0.03
C ASN A 438 -11.26 -24.33 0.84
N GLN A 439 -10.28 -25.01 0.24
CA GLN A 439 -9.56 -26.12 0.84
C GLN A 439 -8.17 -25.67 1.29
N VAL A 440 -7.75 -26.09 2.49
CA VAL A 440 -6.38 -25.82 3.00
C VAL A 440 -5.46 -26.93 2.49
N ASP A 441 -4.52 -26.57 1.62
CA ASP A 441 -3.55 -27.53 1.09
C ASP A 441 -2.68 -28.18 2.19
N LEU A 442 -2.17 -29.37 1.92
CA LEU A 442 -1.09 -29.94 2.71
C LEU A 442 0.23 -29.37 2.18
N THR A 443 1.00 -28.71 3.04
CA THR A 443 2.31 -28.14 2.70
C THR A 443 3.37 -28.70 3.63
N LEU A 444 4.56 -29.01 3.10
CA LEU A 444 5.67 -29.62 3.83
C LEU A 444 6.90 -28.71 3.74
N ASP A 445 7.58 -28.49 4.86
CA ASP A 445 8.91 -27.86 4.93
C ASP A 445 9.89 -28.79 5.66
N VAL A 446 11.07 -28.96 5.07
CA VAL A 446 12.19 -29.73 5.63
C VAL A 446 13.52 -28.97 5.55
N SER A 447 13.48 -27.68 5.23
CA SER A 447 14.64 -26.81 4.96
C SER A 447 15.62 -26.66 6.14
N SER A 448 15.15 -26.92 7.36
CA SER A 448 15.94 -26.90 8.60
C SER A 448 16.87 -28.11 8.80
N ASN A 449 16.68 -29.19 8.03
CA ASN A 449 17.24 -30.52 8.35
C ASN A 449 18.52 -30.92 7.58
N GLY A 450 18.95 -30.10 6.62
CA GLY A 450 20.03 -30.46 5.71
C GLY A 450 20.18 -29.44 4.59
N ALA A 451 20.68 -29.89 3.44
CA ALA A 451 20.80 -29.07 2.24
C ALA A 451 19.76 -29.50 1.20
N LEU A 452 18.84 -28.61 0.85
CA LEU A 452 17.90 -28.83 -0.25
C LEU A 452 18.62 -28.75 -1.60
N GLN A 453 18.34 -29.72 -2.47
CA GLN A 453 18.67 -29.69 -3.89
C GLN A 453 17.79 -28.67 -4.64
N SER A 454 18.23 -28.24 -5.83
CA SER A 454 17.40 -27.45 -6.74
C SER A 454 16.16 -28.21 -7.26
N SER A 455 16.16 -29.54 -7.16
CA SER A 455 15.00 -30.42 -7.39
C SER A 455 14.00 -30.47 -6.24
N GLY A 456 14.31 -29.88 -5.07
CA GLY A 456 13.52 -30.00 -3.85
C GLY A 456 13.87 -31.20 -2.95
N THR A 457 14.69 -32.15 -3.44
CA THR A 457 15.19 -33.29 -2.64
C THR A 457 15.98 -32.79 -1.43
N LEU A 458 15.70 -33.31 -0.23
CA LEU A 458 16.51 -33.04 0.96
C LEU A 458 17.75 -33.92 0.96
N VAL A 459 18.95 -33.34 1.09
CA VAL A 459 20.18 -34.10 1.36
C VAL A 459 20.57 -33.90 2.83
N THR A 460 20.63 -35.00 3.59
CA THR A 460 20.97 -34.94 5.03
C THR A 460 21.84 -36.12 5.46
N ASN A 461 22.62 -35.90 6.53
CA ASN A 461 23.40 -36.92 7.23
C ASN A 461 22.78 -37.24 8.61
N GLN A 462 21.61 -36.68 8.91
CA GLN A 462 20.89 -36.87 10.17
C GLN A 462 19.96 -38.08 10.05
N SER A 463 20.11 -39.07 10.93
CA SER A 463 19.23 -40.26 10.94
C SER A 463 17.80 -39.95 11.43
N THR A 464 17.56 -38.77 11.99
CA THR A 464 16.24 -38.25 12.34
C THR A 464 16.15 -36.81 11.86
N PHE A 465 15.04 -36.45 11.24
CA PHE A 465 14.75 -35.10 10.75
C PHE A 465 13.29 -34.74 11.02
N THR A 466 12.98 -33.46 11.13
CA THR A 466 11.63 -32.95 11.43
C THR A 466 10.96 -32.46 10.15
N ILE A 467 9.79 -32.99 9.80
CA ILE A 467 8.93 -32.40 8.78
C ILE A 467 8.01 -31.40 9.48
N ASP A 468 8.19 -30.12 9.18
CA ASP A 468 7.26 -29.07 9.57
C ASP A 468 6.25 -28.85 8.42
N GLY A 469 5.13 -28.18 8.68
CA GLY A 469 4.16 -27.88 7.62
C GLY A 469 2.85 -27.29 8.09
N VAL A 470 1.96 -27.02 7.12
CA VAL A 470 0.61 -26.49 7.36
C VAL A 470 -0.43 -27.37 6.66
N THR A 471 -1.56 -27.60 7.33
CA THR A 471 -2.72 -28.35 6.84
C THR A 471 -3.99 -27.91 7.60
N GLU A 472 -5.10 -28.65 7.52
CA GLU A 472 -6.33 -28.31 8.25
C GLU A 472 -6.15 -28.36 9.79
N PRO A 473 -6.61 -27.34 10.55
CA PRO A 473 -6.50 -27.31 12.00
C PRO A 473 -7.09 -28.54 12.69
N GLY A 474 -6.32 -29.20 13.55
CA GLY A 474 -6.72 -30.44 14.23
C GLY A 474 -6.67 -31.72 13.38
N ALA A 475 -6.19 -31.67 12.12
CA ALA A 475 -5.97 -32.86 11.33
C ALA A 475 -4.92 -33.79 11.97
N THR A 476 -5.11 -35.09 11.85
CA THR A 476 -4.08 -36.09 12.17
C THR A 476 -3.12 -36.18 11.00
N VAL A 477 -1.84 -35.95 11.24
CA VAL A 477 -0.78 -36.11 10.25
C VAL A 477 -0.04 -37.42 10.54
N SER A 478 0.31 -38.17 9.50
CA SER A 478 0.97 -39.48 9.61
C SER A 478 1.90 -39.76 8.44
N VAL A 479 3.00 -40.48 8.64
CA VAL A 479 4.03 -40.71 7.62
C VAL A 479 4.13 -42.19 7.24
N ASP A 480 4.18 -42.46 5.93
CA ASP A 480 4.72 -43.69 5.34
C ASP A 480 6.14 -43.39 4.85
N ARG A 481 7.12 -44.19 5.28
CA ARG A 481 8.55 -44.01 4.96
C ARG A 481 9.15 -45.27 4.34
N ASP A 482 8.66 -46.48 4.64
CA ASP A 482 9.14 -47.71 3.99
C ASP A 482 8.36 -48.10 2.71
N GLY A 483 7.24 -47.44 2.43
CA GLY A 483 6.47 -47.56 1.19
C GLY A 483 5.43 -48.67 1.20
N ASP A 484 5.11 -49.27 2.35
CA ASP A 484 4.07 -50.31 2.45
C ASP A 484 2.61 -49.76 2.45
N ASN A 485 2.45 -48.42 2.54
CA ASN A 485 1.19 -47.68 2.60
C ASN A 485 0.39 -47.83 3.92
N ALA A 486 1.01 -48.28 5.02
CA ALA A 486 0.39 -48.34 6.35
C ALA A 486 0.33 -46.98 7.06
N PHE A 487 1.29 -46.08 6.78
CA PHE A 487 1.43 -44.76 7.43
C PHE A 487 1.55 -44.83 8.97
N ASP A 488 2.27 -45.82 9.51
CA ASP A 488 2.52 -45.98 10.95
C ASP A 488 3.96 -45.66 11.40
N ASP A 489 4.81 -45.17 10.47
CA ASP A 489 6.19 -44.76 10.73
C ASP A 489 6.31 -43.43 11.53
N GLY A 490 5.20 -42.72 11.71
CA GLY A 490 5.09 -41.56 12.60
C GLY A 490 3.70 -40.93 12.55
N SER A 491 3.27 -40.25 13.62
CA SER A 491 2.04 -39.44 13.60
C SER A 491 2.06 -38.29 14.62
N THR A 492 1.39 -37.19 14.26
CA THR A 492 1.20 -35.96 15.06
C THR A 492 -0.20 -35.39 14.80
N THR A 493 -0.55 -34.25 15.39
CA THR A 493 -1.82 -33.54 15.14
C THR A 493 -1.55 -32.06 14.91
N ALA A 494 -2.15 -31.49 13.87
CA ALA A 494 -2.04 -30.07 13.55
C ALA A 494 -2.66 -29.20 14.65
N ASP A 495 -2.07 -28.04 14.91
CA ASP A 495 -2.52 -27.10 15.94
C ASP A 495 -3.80 -26.32 15.54
N GLY A 496 -4.24 -25.41 16.40
CA GLY A 496 -5.42 -24.56 16.15
C GLY A 496 -5.25 -23.53 15.03
N SER A 497 -4.10 -23.48 14.38
CA SER A 497 -3.78 -22.67 13.20
C SER A 497 -3.30 -23.51 12.01
N GLY A 498 -3.42 -24.85 12.09
CA GLY A 498 -3.07 -25.78 11.02
C GLY A 498 -1.60 -26.20 10.97
N ASN A 499 -0.74 -25.66 11.82
CA ASN A 499 0.69 -26.00 11.81
C ASN A 499 0.91 -27.39 12.40
N PHE A 500 1.80 -28.17 11.83
CA PHE A 500 2.29 -29.41 12.42
C PHE A 500 3.82 -29.50 12.35
N SER A 501 4.36 -30.40 13.17
CA SER A 501 5.78 -30.75 13.23
C SER A 501 5.87 -32.22 13.61
N ILE A 502 6.66 -33.00 12.86
CA ILE A 502 6.78 -34.45 13.03
C ILE A 502 8.22 -34.94 12.80
N ASP A 503 8.81 -35.52 13.84
CA ASP A 503 10.13 -36.17 13.76
C ASP A 503 10.01 -37.53 13.04
N VAL A 504 10.77 -37.69 11.97
CA VAL A 504 10.85 -38.93 11.17
C VAL A 504 12.26 -39.49 11.26
N THR A 505 12.37 -40.79 11.56
CA THR A 505 13.66 -41.48 11.69
C THR A 505 13.91 -42.42 10.52
N LEU A 506 14.96 -42.15 9.75
CA LEU A 506 15.55 -43.10 8.81
C LEU A 506 16.38 -44.11 9.61
N LEU A 507 15.95 -45.36 9.62
CA LEU A 507 16.75 -46.44 10.20
C LEU A 507 17.94 -46.70 9.27
N ASN A 508 19.17 -46.62 9.79
CA ASN A 508 20.36 -47.07 9.05
C ASN A 508 20.35 -48.61 8.97
N ASP A 509 19.62 -49.10 7.99
CA ASP A 509 19.69 -50.45 7.45
C ASP A 509 19.86 -50.39 5.92
N SER A 510 20.10 -51.55 5.31
CA SER A 510 20.44 -51.65 3.89
C SER A 510 19.32 -51.28 2.90
N ASN A 511 18.14 -50.85 3.37
CA ASN A 511 17.02 -50.46 2.53
C ASN A 511 16.93 -48.93 2.35
N ASN A 512 17.42 -48.15 3.32
CA ASN A 512 17.21 -46.69 3.38
C ASN A 512 18.45 -45.85 2.99
N LEU A 513 19.55 -46.49 2.57
CA LEU A 513 20.78 -45.82 2.14
C LEU A 513 20.60 -45.25 0.72
N GLY A 514 20.84 -43.94 0.56
CA GLY A 514 20.61 -43.21 -0.68
C GLY A 514 19.25 -42.51 -0.69
N ALA A 515 18.56 -42.54 -1.85
CA ALA A 515 17.31 -41.82 -2.08
C ALA A 515 16.08 -42.59 -1.58
N ASN A 516 15.30 -41.94 -0.72
CA ASN A 516 14.03 -42.39 -0.14
C ASN A 516 12.92 -41.43 -0.61
N ASN A 517 11.68 -41.92 -0.80
CA ASN A 517 10.49 -41.07 -0.97
C ASN A 517 9.54 -41.35 0.19
N LEU A 518 9.32 -40.35 1.04
CA LEU A 518 8.42 -40.42 2.17
C LEU A 518 7.08 -39.79 1.79
N VAL A 519 5.97 -40.43 2.13
CA VAL A 519 4.62 -39.89 1.91
C VAL A 519 4.06 -39.41 3.25
N VAL A 520 3.78 -38.13 3.34
CA VAL A 520 3.11 -37.50 4.48
C VAL A 520 1.62 -37.40 4.17
N ARG A 521 0.78 -38.00 5.01
CA ARG A 521 -0.67 -37.90 4.94
C ARG A 521 -1.22 -36.94 5.98
N SER A 522 -2.21 -36.14 5.62
CA SER A 522 -3.09 -35.40 6.52
C SER A 522 -4.53 -35.91 6.40
N GLN A 523 -5.22 -36.08 7.55
CA GLN A 523 -6.59 -36.58 7.60
C GLN A 523 -7.38 -35.97 8.78
N VAL A 524 -8.57 -35.42 8.50
CA VAL A 524 -9.53 -34.96 9.53
C VAL A 524 -10.55 -36.07 9.83
N THR A 525 -11.15 -36.05 11.02
CA THR A 525 -12.10 -37.11 11.47
C THR A 525 -13.49 -36.95 10.85
N GLY A 526 -13.60 -37.23 9.56
CA GLY A 526 -14.85 -37.15 8.78
C GLY A 526 -14.60 -36.52 7.40
N GLY A 527 -13.80 -35.45 7.37
CA GLY A 527 -13.26 -34.82 6.17
C GLY A 527 -12.24 -35.67 5.40
N GLY A 528 -11.46 -34.98 4.57
CA GLY A 528 -10.66 -35.58 3.50
C GLY A 528 -9.31 -36.15 3.93
N GLU A 529 -8.70 -36.87 2.98
CA GLU A 529 -7.34 -37.39 3.05
C GLU A 529 -6.50 -36.67 1.98
N ARG A 530 -5.35 -36.10 2.37
CA ARG A 530 -4.35 -35.51 1.47
C ARG A 530 -3.01 -36.19 1.70
N THR A 531 -2.22 -36.34 0.64
CA THR A 531 -0.89 -36.95 0.67
C THR A 531 0.09 -36.13 -0.13
N GLU A 532 1.23 -35.78 0.46
CA GLU A 532 2.34 -35.10 -0.20
C GLU A 532 3.65 -35.88 0.01
N SER A 533 4.62 -35.70 -0.89
CA SER A 533 5.87 -36.48 -0.91
C SER A 533 7.10 -35.63 -0.56
N VAL A 534 8.06 -36.24 0.14
CA VAL A 534 9.41 -35.70 0.36
C VAL A 534 10.46 -36.70 -0.12
N ASP A 535 11.20 -36.35 -1.16
CA ASP A 535 12.40 -37.08 -1.56
C ASP A 535 13.56 -36.72 -0.61
N VAL A 536 14.21 -37.72 -0.02
CA VAL A 536 15.32 -37.56 0.95
C VAL A 536 16.48 -38.47 0.58
N HIS A 537 17.65 -37.88 0.30
CA HIS A 537 18.92 -38.59 0.15
C HIS A 537 19.68 -38.60 1.47
N PHE A 538 19.84 -39.77 2.08
CA PHE A 538 20.72 -39.95 3.23
C PHE A 538 22.17 -40.09 2.75
N ALA A 539 23.01 -39.10 3.08
CA ALA A 539 24.43 -39.06 2.74
C ALA A 539 25.30 -39.52 3.91
N GLU A 540 26.19 -40.47 3.66
CA GLU A 540 27.23 -40.88 4.62
C GLU A 540 28.46 -39.95 4.52
N GLY A 541 28.77 -39.47 3.30
CA GLY A 541 29.94 -38.64 2.98
C GLY A 541 29.69 -37.12 2.94
N SER A 542 30.75 -36.37 2.64
CA SER A 542 30.67 -34.93 2.36
C SER A 542 29.86 -34.71 1.08
N VAL A 543 28.92 -33.78 1.06
CA VAL A 543 28.20 -33.42 -0.19
C VAL A 543 28.64 -32.04 -0.66
N VAL A 544 29.03 -31.96 -1.93
CA VAL A 544 29.43 -30.71 -2.61
C VAL A 544 28.44 -30.36 -3.71
N ARG A 545 28.12 -29.07 -3.83
CA ARG A 545 27.32 -28.49 -4.92
C ARG A 545 28.25 -27.79 -5.89
N PHE A 546 28.15 -28.14 -7.17
CA PHE A 546 28.70 -27.37 -8.28
C PHE A 546 27.60 -26.53 -8.91
N ASP A 547 27.67 -25.21 -8.75
CA ASP A 547 26.79 -24.27 -9.44
C ASP A 547 27.39 -23.97 -10.82
N LEU A 548 26.68 -24.34 -11.88
CA LEU A 548 27.18 -24.32 -13.25
C LEU A 548 26.45 -23.26 -14.09
N SER A 549 27.22 -22.39 -14.75
CA SER A 549 26.73 -21.54 -15.83
C SER A 549 26.84 -22.30 -17.16
N ILE A 550 25.69 -22.57 -17.78
CA ILE A 550 25.54 -23.27 -19.06
C ILE A 550 24.93 -22.29 -20.06
N GLY A 551 25.79 -21.55 -20.77
CA GLY A 551 25.34 -20.58 -21.78
C GLY A 551 24.65 -19.33 -21.22
N GLY A 552 24.74 -19.09 -19.91
CA GLY A 552 24.01 -18.05 -19.20
C GLY A 552 22.73 -18.52 -18.49
N ALA A 553 22.31 -19.78 -18.69
CA ALA A 553 21.44 -20.47 -17.72
C ALA A 553 22.28 -20.94 -16.52
N SER A 554 21.65 -21.11 -15.36
CA SER A 554 22.28 -21.62 -14.13
C SER A 554 21.60 -22.92 -13.70
N ASP A 555 22.41 -23.97 -13.52
CA ASP A 555 22.00 -25.29 -13.03
C ASP A 555 22.96 -25.74 -11.92
N SER A 556 22.61 -26.78 -11.15
CA SER A 556 23.46 -27.30 -10.07
C SER A 556 23.68 -28.82 -10.18
N VAL A 557 24.90 -29.28 -9.93
CA VAL A 557 25.21 -30.72 -9.78
C VAL A 557 25.69 -30.99 -8.36
N ASP A 558 24.91 -31.75 -7.60
CA ASP A 558 25.29 -32.22 -6.28
C ASP A 558 26.01 -33.57 -6.37
N ILE A 559 27.10 -33.70 -5.62
CA ILE A 559 27.95 -34.89 -5.59
C ILE A 559 28.24 -35.26 -4.13
N GLU A 560 27.87 -36.48 -3.76
CA GLU A 560 28.33 -37.10 -2.51
C GLU A 560 29.75 -37.65 -2.71
N LEU A 561 30.67 -37.29 -1.82
CA LEU A 561 32.05 -37.74 -1.84
C LEU A 561 32.21 -39.02 -1.01
N LEU A 562 33.22 -39.82 -1.35
CA LEU A 562 33.49 -41.11 -0.72
C LEU A 562 34.61 -40.97 0.33
N ASP A 563 34.39 -40.09 1.32
CA ASP A 563 35.38 -39.68 2.34
C ASP A 563 36.07 -40.86 3.06
N GLN A 564 35.39 -42.01 3.18
CA GLN A 564 35.92 -43.22 3.82
C GLN A 564 36.74 -44.12 2.87
N ASP A 565 36.43 -44.13 1.57
CA ASP A 565 37.08 -44.98 0.56
C ASP A 565 38.32 -44.31 -0.06
N ALA A 566 38.27 -42.99 -0.25
CA ALA A 566 39.31 -42.20 -0.91
C ALA A 566 39.69 -40.94 -0.08
N PRO A 567 40.12 -41.10 1.19
CA PRO A 567 40.25 -40.00 2.14
C PRO A 567 41.29 -38.94 1.75
N ASN A 568 42.43 -39.31 1.15
CA ASN A 568 43.46 -38.33 0.75
C ASN A 568 43.06 -37.60 -0.53
N VAL A 569 42.45 -38.30 -1.48
CA VAL A 569 41.89 -37.76 -2.72
C VAL A 569 40.74 -36.78 -2.43
N VAL A 570 39.81 -37.16 -1.55
CA VAL A 570 38.70 -36.29 -1.09
C VAL A 570 39.23 -35.09 -0.31
N ALA A 571 40.20 -35.26 0.60
CA ALA A 571 40.79 -34.15 1.34
C ALA A 571 41.48 -33.14 0.38
N ASN A 572 42.27 -33.62 -0.57
CA ASN A 572 42.90 -32.79 -1.61
C ASN A 572 41.85 -32.05 -2.47
N PHE A 573 40.79 -32.74 -2.89
CA PHE A 573 39.70 -32.14 -3.68
C PHE A 573 38.95 -31.05 -2.89
N LEU A 574 38.71 -31.28 -1.59
CA LEU A 574 38.13 -30.28 -0.70
C LEU A 574 39.05 -29.08 -0.46
N THR A 575 40.38 -29.22 -0.49
CA THR A 575 41.31 -28.07 -0.45
C THR A 575 41.05 -27.11 -1.61
N TYR A 576 41.02 -27.59 -2.86
CA TYR A 576 40.74 -26.76 -4.04
C TYR A 576 39.35 -26.10 -4.03
N ILE A 577 38.36 -26.71 -3.34
CA ILE A 577 37.05 -26.09 -3.09
C ILE A 577 37.17 -24.96 -2.06
N ASN A 578 37.84 -25.20 -0.92
CA ASN A 578 37.97 -24.24 0.17
C ASN A 578 38.84 -23.03 -0.18
N ASP A 579 39.92 -23.23 -0.95
CA ASP A 579 40.80 -22.16 -1.44
C ASP A 579 40.22 -21.44 -2.68
N GLY A 580 39.13 -21.98 -3.26
CA GLY A 580 38.35 -21.36 -4.33
C GLY A 580 38.87 -21.58 -5.75
N ASP A 581 39.92 -22.39 -5.95
CA ASP A 581 40.58 -22.66 -7.24
C ASP A 581 39.64 -23.18 -8.35
N TYR A 582 38.55 -23.87 -7.97
CA TYR A 582 37.53 -24.33 -8.91
C TYR A 582 36.49 -23.25 -9.28
N SER A 583 36.46 -22.10 -8.62
CA SER A 583 35.54 -21.00 -8.94
C SER A 583 35.97 -20.29 -10.23
N ASN A 584 35.05 -20.11 -11.16
CA ASN A 584 35.32 -19.74 -12.56
C ASN A 584 36.19 -20.77 -13.32
N SER A 585 36.28 -22.01 -12.83
CA SER A 585 36.86 -23.11 -13.62
C SER A 585 35.93 -23.52 -14.75
N ILE A 586 36.47 -24.10 -15.82
CA ILE A 586 35.68 -24.56 -16.98
C ILE A 586 35.71 -26.08 -17.14
N ILE A 587 34.60 -26.62 -17.63
CA ILE A 587 34.57 -27.96 -18.21
C ILE A 587 35.31 -27.87 -19.54
N HIS A 588 36.61 -28.17 -19.51
CA HIS A 588 37.55 -27.92 -20.61
C HIS A 588 37.63 -29.08 -21.60
N ARG A 589 36.98 -30.20 -21.31
CA ARG A 589 36.93 -31.37 -22.17
C ARG A 589 35.64 -32.16 -21.93
N SER A 590 34.94 -32.46 -23.00
CA SER A 590 33.82 -33.39 -23.03
C SER A 590 34.11 -34.46 -24.07
N VAL A 591 33.74 -35.71 -23.79
CA VAL A 591 33.82 -36.81 -24.75
C VAL A 591 32.46 -37.49 -24.75
N ASN A 592 31.86 -37.62 -25.94
CA ASN A 592 30.58 -38.29 -26.13
C ASN A 592 30.77 -39.36 -27.23
N GLN A 593 31.16 -40.57 -26.83
CA GLN A 593 31.35 -41.72 -27.71
C GLN A 593 30.72 -42.96 -27.06
N ALA A 594 30.14 -43.85 -27.88
CA ALA A 594 29.33 -44.97 -27.40
C ALA A 594 30.05 -45.98 -26.45
N ASN A 595 31.38 -45.97 -26.40
CA ASN A 595 32.20 -46.81 -25.53
C ASN A 595 33.10 -46.00 -24.58
N PHE A 596 33.03 -44.66 -24.61
CA PHE A 596 33.73 -43.78 -23.67
C PHE A 596 33.06 -42.40 -23.65
N ALA A 597 32.43 -42.05 -22.54
CA ALA A 597 31.82 -40.72 -22.37
C ALA A 597 32.06 -40.13 -20.98
N ILE A 598 32.61 -38.91 -20.94
CA ILE A 598 32.98 -38.17 -19.73
C ILE A 598 32.80 -36.66 -19.93
N ILE A 599 32.68 -35.92 -18.83
CA ILE A 599 32.99 -34.48 -18.78
C ILE A 599 34.12 -34.24 -17.78
N GLN A 600 35.09 -33.37 -18.10
CA GLN A 600 36.32 -33.17 -17.33
C GLN A 600 36.54 -31.69 -16.97
N GLY A 601 36.81 -31.43 -15.69
CA GLY A 601 36.93 -30.11 -15.07
C GLY A 601 38.21 -29.92 -14.25
N GLY A 602 38.27 -28.85 -13.46
CA GLY A 602 39.34 -28.60 -12.47
C GLY A 602 40.74 -28.31 -13.02
N GLY A 603 40.92 -28.19 -14.34
CA GLY A 603 42.23 -27.95 -14.97
C GLY A 603 42.52 -26.49 -15.33
N PHE A 604 41.47 -25.70 -15.63
CA PHE A 604 41.58 -24.37 -16.21
C PHE A 604 40.51 -23.44 -15.69
N THR A 605 40.83 -22.16 -15.53
CA THR A 605 39.93 -21.06 -15.16
C THR A 605 39.80 -20.04 -16.29
N PHE A 606 38.63 -19.41 -16.41
CA PHE A 606 38.37 -18.36 -17.39
C PHE A 606 38.08 -17.02 -16.68
N ASP A 607 38.91 -16.02 -16.96
CA ASP A 607 38.73 -14.65 -16.46
C ASP A 607 37.87 -13.85 -17.44
N SER A 608 36.65 -13.51 -17.03
CA SER A 608 35.69 -12.75 -17.84
C SER A 608 36.03 -11.27 -18.01
N GLY A 609 36.90 -10.71 -17.16
CA GLY A 609 37.34 -9.31 -17.20
C GLY A 609 38.44 -9.04 -18.22
N ASN A 610 39.23 -10.04 -18.61
CA ASN A 610 40.25 -9.94 -19.66
C ASN A 610 40.12 -10.99 -20.79
N GLY A 611 39.24 -11.97 -20.66
CA GLY A 611 38.97 -12.99 -21.68
C GLY A 611 40.13 -13.97 -21.86
N GLN A 612 40.81 -14.39 -20.79
CA GLN A 612 41.93 -15.33 -20.83
C GLN A 612 41.64 -16.63 -20.09
N ILE A 613 42.32 -17.71 -20.51
CA ILE A 613 42.31 -19.01 -19.82
C ILE A 613 43.64 -19.22 -19.10
N SER A 614 43.57 -19.38 -17.78
CA SER A 614 44.69 -19.77 -16.93
C SER A 614 44.58 -21.24 -16.53
N ASN A 615 45.68 -21.83 -16.05
CA ASN A 615 45.62 -23.12 -15.37
C ASN A 615 45.07 -22.90 -13.95
N VAL A 616 44.39 -23.90 -13.40
CA VAL A 616 44.24 -24.02 -11.93
C VAL A 616 45.65 -24.16 -11.32
N THR A 617 45.88 -23.52 -10.17
CA THR A 617 47.15 -23.67 -9.45
C THR A 617 47.17 -25.03 -8.79
N THR A 618 48.16 -25.88 -9.07
CA THR A 618 48.20 -27.25 -8.52
C THR A 618 49.14 -27.37 -7.33
N ASP A 619 48.63 -27.94 -6.25
CA ASP A 619 49.40 -28.45 -5.13
C ASP A 619 50.20 -29.73 -5.53
N PRO A 620 51.08 -30.27 -4.65
CA PRO A 620 51.76 -31.54 -4.88
C PRO A 620 50.76 -32.70 -5.10
N PRO A 621 51.05 -33.66 -5.99
CA PRO A 621 50.14 -34.76 -6.27
C PRO A 621 49.99 -35.71 -5.08
N VAL A 622 48.81 -36.34 -4.99
CA VAL A 622 48.49 -37.36 -3.98
C VAL A 622 48.58 -38.78 -4.55
N ASP A 623 48.82 -39.76 -3.67
CA ASP A 623 48.84 -41.18 -4.02
C ASP A 623 47.44 -41.67 -4.43
N ASN A 624 47.38 -42.65 -5.34
CA ASN A 624 46.13 -43.20 -5.85
C ASN A 624 45.43 -44.14 -4.85
N GLU A 625 44.12 -43.93 -4.63
CA GLU A 625 43.30 -44.64 -3.63
C GLU A 625 42.21 -45.54 -4.26
N PHE A 626 42.48 -46.09 -5.45
CA PHE A 626 41.50 -46.90 -6.19
C PHE A 626 41.01 -48.11 -5.37
N ASN A 627 39.72 -48.09 -5.01
CA ASN A 627 39.02 -49.20 -4.40
C ASN A 627 38.25 -50.01 -5.48
N PRO A 628 38.53 -51.31 -5.69
CA PRO A 628 37.79 -52.16 -6.63
C PRO A 628 36.28 -52.31 -6.38
N ALA A 629 35.75 -51.87 -5.24
CA ALA A 629 34.31 -51.76 -4.99
C ALA A 629 33.67 -50.54 -5.69
N ASN A 630 34.46 -49.50 -5.98
CA ASN A 630 34.04 -48.26 -6.63
C ASN A 630 34.56 -48.24 -8.08
N SER A 631 33.89 -49.02 -8.93
CA SER A 631 34.13 -49.06 -10.38
C SER A 631 33.73 -47.74 -11.07
N ASN A 632 34.40 -47.39 -12.17
CA ASN A 632 34.15 -46.20 -12.99
C ASN A 632 32.82 -46.28 -13.81
N VAL A 633 31.69 -46.42 -13.11
CA VAL A 633 30.33 -46.51 -13.66
C VAL A 633 29.68 -45.13 -13.86
N ARG A 634 28.56 -45.04 -14.58
CA ARG A 634 27.84 -43.76 -14.80
C ARG A 634 27.54 -43.06 -13.46
N GLY A 635 27.75 -41.74 -13.44
CA GLY A 635 27.54 -40.88 -12.28
C GLY A 635 28.69 -40.84 -11.29
N THR A 636 29.75 -41.62 -11.47
CA THR A 636 30.94 -41.54 -10.60
C THR A 636 31.84 -40.35 -10.96
N LEU A 637 32.34 -39.66 -9.93
CA LEU A 637 33.36 -38.62 -9.99
C LEU A 637 34.74 -39.27 -9.74
N SER A 638 35.69 -39.04 -10.65
CA SER A 638 36.97 -39.76 -10.70
C SER A 638 38.18 -38.86 -10.96
N THR A 639 39.34 -39.26 -10.44
CA THR A 639 40.61 -38.53 -10.55
C THR A 639 41.19 -38.59 -11.97
N ALA A 640 41.50 -37.46 -12.60
CA ALA A 640 42.32 -37.47 -13.81
C ALA A 640 43.81 -37.67 -13.45
N GLN A 641 44.55 -38.39 -14.30
CA GLN A 641 45.95 -38.76 -14.09
C GLN A 641 46.79 -38.54 -15.37
N ILE A 642 48.09 -38.31 -15.20
CA ILE A 642 49.06 -38.24 -16.28
C ILE A 642 49.33 -39.65 -16.82
N GLY A 643 49.26 -39.82 -18.14
CA GLY A 643 49.41 -41.13 -18.78
C GLY A 643 50.74 -41.82 -18.47
N GLY A 644 50.68 -42.85 -17.61
CA GLY A 644 51.83 -43.65 -17.17
C GLY A 644 52.31 -43.40 -15.74
N ASP A 645 51.69 -42.47 -15.01
CA ASP A 645 51.95 -42.23 -13.58
C ASP A 645 50.63 -42.16 -12.81
N ILE A 646 50.34 -43.18 -12.02
CA ILE A 646 49.07 -43.31 -11.29
C ILE A 646 48.98 -42.35 -10.08
N ASN A 647 50.11 -41.94 -9.51
CA ASN A 647 50.14 -41.07 -8.32
C ASN A 647 50.39 -39.61 -8.73
N SER A 648 49.65 -39.16 -9.76
CA SER A 648 49.80 -37.84 -10.39
C SER A 648 48.55 -36.97 -10.32
N PHE A 649 47.51 -37.40 -9.58
CA PHE A 649 46.30 -36.62 -9.38
C PHE A 649 46.59 -35.37 -8.54
N THR A 650 46.04 -34.24 -9.00
CA THR A 650 46.13 -32.92 -8.37
C THR A 650 44.74 -32.28 -8.35
N SER A 651 44.41 -31.42 -9.31
CA SER A 651 43.15 -30.67 -9.36
C SER A 651 42.13 -31.20 -10.37
N GLN A 652 42.55 -31.97 -11.37
CA GLN A 652 41.68 -32.38 -12.49
C GLN A 652 40.84 -33.61 -12.20
N TYR A 653 39.54 -33.50 -12.42
CA TYR A 653 38.54 -34.54 -12.19
C TYR A 653 37.67 -34.75 -13.43
N PHE A 654 37.02 -35.90 -13.54
CA PHE A 654 35.97 -36.15 -14.53
C PHE A 654 34.76 -36.88 -13.94
N VAL A 655 33.59 -36.62 -14.51
CA VAL A 655 32.36 -37.37 -14.22
C VAL A 655 32.11 -38.37 -15.36
N ASN A 656 31.84 -39.61 -15.00
CA ASN A 656 31.52 -40.69 -15.93
C ASN A 656 30.06 -40.56 -16.42
N VAL A 657 29.87 -40.34 -17.73
CA VAL A 657 28.54 -40.15 -18.36
C VAL A 657 27.91 -41.50 -18.76
N ILE A 658 28.76 -42.52 -18.94
CA ILE A 658 28.38 -43.94 -19.14
C ILE A 658 29.28 -44.83 -18.28
N ASP A 659 29.05 -46.14 -18.31
CA ASP A 659 29.88 -47.13 -17.64
C ASP A 659 31.25 -47.29 -18.33
N ASN A 660 32.25 -46.53 -17.86
CA ASN A 660 33.61 -46.53 -18.36
C ASN A 660 34.50 -47.54 -17.60
N THR A 661 33.98 -48.73 -17.29
CA THR A 661 34.63 -49.75 -16.42
C THR A 661 36.01 -50.22 -16.91
N PHE A 662 36.36 -49.98 -18.17
CA PHE A 662 37.73 -50.21 -18.69
C PHE A 662 38.78 -49.29 -18.05
N LEU A 663 38.38 -48.22 -17.36
CA LEU A 663 39.26 -47.35 -16.56
C LEU A 663 39.70 -48.01 -15.24
N ASP A 664 39.02 -49.07 -14.80
CA ASP A 664 39.39 -49.82 -13.60
C ASP A 664 40.69 -50.65 -13.82
N ASP A 665 40.99 -51.02 -15.07
CA ASP A 665 42.27 -51.62 -15.49
C ASP A 665 43.44 -50.59 -15.51
N ILE A 666 43.14 -49.29 -15.44
CA ILE A 666 44.11 -48.18 -15.48
C ILE A 666 43.78 -47.24 -14.31
N PRO A 667 43.99 -47.69 -13.07
CA PRO A 667 43.08 -47.44 -11.94
C PRO A 667 42.90 -45.96 -11.60
N HIS A 668 41.88 -45.34 -12.19
CA HIS A 668 41.41 -44.01 -11.81
C HIS A 668 40.60 -44.12 -10.52
N THR A 669 40.99 -43.41 -9.46
CA THR A 669 40.24 -43.41 -8.20
C THR A 669 38.88 -42.75 -8.40
N VAL A 670 37.80 -43.52 -8.19
CA VAL A 670 36.45 -43.00 -7.97
C VAL A 670 36.37 -42.48 -6.53
N PHE A 671 35.98 -41.22 -6.37
CA PHE A 671 35.94 -40.54 -5.06
C PHE A 671 34.64 -39.77 -4.80
N GLY A 672 33.66 -39.85 -5.70
CA GLY A 672 32.33 -39.29 -5.49
C GLY A 672 31.28 -39.87 -6.44
N ARG A 673 30.01 -39.54 -6.20
CA ARG A 673 28.83 -39.97 -6.95
C ARG A 673 27.85 -38.82 -7.08
N VAL A 674 27.40 -38.53 -8.30
CA VAL A 674 26.34 -37.54 -8.57
C VAL A 674 25.02 -38.06 -7.99
N ILE A 675 24.30 -37.19 -7.27
CA ILE A 675 23.05 -37.53 -6.57
C ILE A 675 21.86 -36.72 -7.09
N GLY A 676 20.64 -37.26 -6.94
CA GLY A 676 19.40 -36.64 -7.43
C GLY A 676 19.39 -36.41 -8.94
N THR A 677 18.83 -35.28 -9.38
CA THR A 677 18.71 -34.90 -10.79
C THR A 677 20.01 -34.40 -11.43
N GLY A 678 21.12 -34.30 -10.68
CA GLY A 678 22.39 -33.75 -11.18
C GLY A 678 22.94 -34.45 -12.42
N MET A 679 22.55 -35.71 -12.68
CA MET A 679 22.95 -36.43 -13.89
C MET A 679 22.26 -35.93 -15.18
N ASP A 680 21.10 -35.30 -15.10
CA ASP A 680 20.44 -34.71 -16.28
C ASP A 680 21.22 -33.48 -16.76
N VAL A 681 21.78 -32.70 -15.83
CA VAL A 681 22.70 -31.57 -16.10
C VAL A 681 24.02 -32.08 -16.70
N VAL A 682 24.58 -33.17 -16.16
CA VAL A 682 25.80 -33.81 -16.70
C VAL A 682 25.59 -34.32 -18.13
N ASP A 683 24.46 -34.98 -18.40
CA ASP A 683 24.11 -35.44 -19.76
C ASP A 683 23.88 -34.25 -20.71
N ALA A 684 23.24 -33.17 -20.25
CA ALA A 684 23.04 -31.96 -21.03
C ALA A 684 24.38 -31.29 -21.43
N ILE A 685 25.36 -31.25 -20.52
CA ILE A 685 26.72 -30.77 -20.81
C ILE A 685 27.44 -31.70 -21.80
N ASN A 686 27.26 -33.02 -21.67
CA ASN A 686 27.87 -33.99 -22.59
C ASN A 686 27.21 -34.00 -23.99
N ALA A 687 25.98 -33.50 -24.11
CA ALA A 687 25.27 -33.30 -25.38
C ALA A 687 25.67 -32.02 -26.14
N LEU A 688 26.45 -31.10 -25.52
CA LEU A 688 26.91 -29.88 -26.19
C LEU A 688 27.97 -30.17 -27.28
N PRO A 689 27.98 -29.41 -28.39
CA PRO A 689 29.04 -29.52 -29.39
C PRO A 689 30.42 -29.18 -28.81
N THR A 690 31.42 -30.00 -29.16
CA THR A 690 32.81 -29.84 -28.69
C THR A 690 33.68 -29.15 -29.73
N PHE A 691 34.53 -28.21 -29.30
CA PHE A 691 35.39 -27.41 -30.16
C PHE A 691 36.86 -27.40 -29.71
N ASN A 692 37.76 -27.31 -30.70
CA ASN A 692 39.19 -27.07 -30.47
C ASN A 692 39.47 -25.57 -30.48
N VAL A 693 39.92 -25.04 -29.34
CA VAL A 693 40.15 -23.60 -29.12
C VAL A 693 41.58 -23.26 -28.69
N ASN A 694 42.51 -24.21 -28.83
CA ASN A 694 43.95 -24.02 -28.56
C ASN A 694 44.56 -22.82 -29.31
N ALA A 695 44.06 -22.50 -30.51
CA ALA A 695 44.56 -21.39 -31.31
C ALA A 695 44.14 -20.00 -30.77
N GLN A 696 43.07 -19.96 -29.97
CA GLN A 696 42.50 -18.75 -29.38
C GLN A 696 43.14 -18.43 -28.02
N PHE A 697 43.63 -19.45 -27.29
CA PHE A 697 44.19 -19.31 -25.93
C PHE A 697 45.62 -19.89 -25.81
N PRO A 698 46.62 -19.39 -26.57
CA PRO A 698 48.01 -19.80 -26.36
C PRO A 698 48.50 -19.37 -24.96
N PRO A 699 49.31 -20.20 -24.26
CA PRO A 699 50.03 -21.37 -24.74
C PRO A 699 49.27 -22.70 -24.57
N GLN A 700 47.96 -22.70 -24.28
CA GLN A 700 47.23 -23.91 -23.93
C GLN A 700 47.12 -24.89 -25.11
N THR A 701 47.31 -26.18 -24.82
CA THR A 701 47.32 -27.27 -25.81
C THR A 701 46.29 -28.36 -25.54
N ALA A 702 45.62 -28.35 -24.38
CA ALA A 702 44.66 -29.36 -23.95
C ALA A 702 43.18 -28.98 -24.21
N LEU A 703 42.91 -27.83 -24.85
CA LEU A 703 41.57 -27.33 -25.14
C LEU A 703 41.10 -27.81 -26.53
N THR A 704 41.13 -29.13 -26.74
CA THR A 704 40.83 -29.78 -28.03
C THR A 704 39.37 -30.12 -28.23
N ASP A 705 38.64 -30.39 -27.14
CA ASP A 705 37.29 -30.96 -27.14
C ASP A 705 36.41 -30.22 -26.11
N VAL A 706 36.50 -28.89 -26.06
CA VAL A 706 35.78 -28.05 -25.10
C VAL A 706 34.28 -28.04 -25.45
N PRO A 707 33.36 -28.45 -24.56
CA PRO A 707 31.93 -28.26 -24.76
C PRO A 707 31.61 -26.76 -24.73
N LEU A 708 31.04 -26.24 -25.83
CA LEU A 708 30.56 -24.86 -25.90
C LEU A 708 29.08 -24.86 -26.31
N THR A 709 28.34 -23.87 -25.84
CA THR A 709 26.90 -23.79 -26.10
C THR A 709 26.57 -23.43 -27.55
N ASN A 710 25.37 -23.82 -27.99
CA ASN A 710 24.93 -23.76 -29.40
C ASN A 710 24.88 -22.34 -30.03
N ASN A 711 25.20 -21.29 -29.26
CA ASN A 711 25.35 -19.92 -29.73
C ASN A 711 26.77 -19.59 -30.24
N PHE A 712 27.74 -20.50 -30.11
CA PHE A 712 29.14 -20.27 -30.46
C PHE A 712 29.43 -20.49 -31.95
N GLU A 713 30.05 -19.49 -32.61
CA GLU A 713 30.52 -19.60 -33.99
C GLU A 713 31.95 -20.16 -34.07
N ALA A 714 32.09 -21.32 -34.70
CA ALA A 714 33.37 -22.03 -34.82
C ALA A 714 34.48 -21.17 -35.44
N GLY A 715 35.60 -21.04 -34.72
CA GLY A 715 36.77 -20.26 -35.15
C GLY A 715 36.83 -18.83 -34.59
N THR A 716 35.75 -18.33 -34.00
CA THR A 716 35.79 -17.11 -33.15
C THR A 716 36.47 -17.39 -31.80
N THR A 717 36.70 -16.36 -30.99
CA THR A 717 37.16 -16.51 -29.60
C THR A 717 35.95 -16.68 -28.68
N PRO A 718 35.80 -17.80 -27.96
CA PRO A 718 34.72 -17.98 -26.99
C PRO A 718 34.81 -16.94 -25.86
N ASN A 719 33.66 -16.54 -25.35
CA ASN A 719 33.52 -15.65 -24.19
C ASN A 719 32.80 -16.37 -23.02
N ALA A 720 32.61 -15.67 -21.90
CA ALA A 720 31.97 -16.20 -20.68
C ALA A 720 30.65 -16.96 -20.95
N THR A 721 29.81 -16.49 -21.87
CA THR A 721 28.50 -17.11 -22.17
C THR A 721 28.55 -18.24 -23.20
N ASN A 722 29.74 -18.63 -23.67
CA ASN A 722 29.92 -19.81 -24.52
C ASN A 722 30.40 -21.04 -23.72
N PHE A 723 31.18 -20.83 -22.65
CA PHE A 723 31.72 -21.92 -21.83
C PHE A 723 30.66 -22.52 -20.90
N VAL A 724 30.82 -23.82 -20.60
CA VAL A 724 30.30 -24.39 -19.36
C VAL A 724 31.31 -24.11 -18.25
N SER A 725 30.90 -23.32 -17.26
CA SER A 725 31.76 -22.82 -16.19
C SER A 725 31.18 -23.10 -14.81
N VAL A 726 32.05 -23.42 -13.86
CA VAL A 726 31.73 -23.55 -12.44
C VAL A 726 31.66 -22.13 -11.86
N SER A 727 30.44 -21.60 -11.74
CA SER A 727 30.19 -20.28 -11.14
C SER A 727 30.57 -20.27 -9.66
N SER A 728 30.29 -21.38 -8.97
CA SER A 728 30.55 -21.61 -7.55
C SER A 728 30.71 -23.11 -7.32
N VAL A 729 31.52 -23.48 -6.32
CA VAL A 729 31.47 -24.82 -5.73
C VAL A 729 31.66 -24.71 -4.23
N ALA A 730 30.83 -25.41 -3.46
CA ALA A 730 30.87 -25.39 -2.01
C ALA A 730 30.47 -26.75 -1.44
N ARG A 731 31.03 -27.10 -0.26
CA ARG A 731 30.54 -28.23 0.52
C ARG A 731 29.26 -27.83 1.26
N ILE A 732 28.13 -28.34 0.80
CA ILE A 732 26.80 -28.09 1.37
C ILE A 732 26.49 -28.98 2.59
N LEU A 733 27.14 -30.14 2.70
CA LEU A 733 26.98 -31.06 3.83
C LEU A 733 28.33 -31.66 4.25
N ALA A 734 28.58 -31.75 5.56
CA ALA A 734 29.73 -32.44 6.14
C ALA A 734 29.46 -33.97 6.21
N PRO A 735 30.49 -34.83 6.27
CA PRO A 735 30.25 -36.27 6.37
C PRO A 735 29.64 -36.62 7.73
N SER A 736 29.01 -37.80 7.80
CA SER A 736 28.52 -38.38 9.05
C SER A 736 29.67 -38.59 10.06
N SER A 737 29.36 -38.57 11.37
CA SER A 737 30.33 -38.44 12.48
C SER A 737 30.49 -39.67 13.37
#